data_AF-A0A132AK23-F1
#
_entry.id   AF-A0A132AK23-F1
#
_cell.length_a   1.000
_cell.length_b   1.000
_cell.length_c   1.000
_cell.angle_alpha   90.00
_cell.angle_beta   90.00
_cell.angle_gamma   90.00
#
_symmetry.space_group_name_H-M   'P 1'
#
loop_
_entity.id
_entity.type
_entity.pdbx_description
1 polymer ?
#
loop_
_entity_poly.entity_id
_entity_poly.type
_entity_poly.pdbx_seq_one_letter_code
_entity_poly.pdbx_strand_id
1 'polypeptide(L)'
;MLQTSDVMNPTKTSIESSTSATITSMNEDSLGDESCSSSTSIYIDSSSSLQSITSRYLENEDKMINYVYEIINENLNRRQNVNDYSRNMLKLLIATSGLRNVRLLVAQKLEHWFQNPKLSRPAQDLLLTVFLNCDGKDYETLNYLFKMRLKSKPFINHFILCFKELLNQKNDTFEVVMKILLTNENSGIKNMNNIHLLSIMFQINPQDATILMAKFFFSMICLKDDQLKMLRNLLREIVRAMKSDSMDYSLFIKSLIEESKIFMVHQQFDMILFGKILFQIIDLATMVILLSVNQNRDSFVRLDRKEMTRNFQLKFASIQYYCIEWISTMGFRKFLFQDRESFNRVLKKIMLLDMVESCSCFDNWLPDNERAIVFRYATERLPFLEGTLKSILTLAFDPETPFDRHEACVCIFNLITRAAINFDGDLNYPVLLFNDINIIDPLFECCIYSYPNTEFPPNYVPPRFAIMDRYWKVWLMLLIIVAHNPKSFGQHSWNKYPTLQALIEMAITNDFQFPPKTMDNEEFINQMIRLNQSERSEILEFENYLATDNEVTETSSYLLSSLITFEPYAMPRRPPDNFKQFCSNYRLCYLLCRIRNPDFLLRIIEKQRMVSNPQAYLSSMNWLADLVESNENNYGFLPVQCLSEYLMKQIAEEYAMSLGISFSNNYDQTLSKADKAKRKEKRPKKLIRLILFFQNDFAQTPKTQLSESFQYFLGNLRSPQSNVRLFAYKALHLIVTFSDEKSFAPILQDENGLALFLNLSDEIPSSSSYPDWLRHENLKNFCNSNQQTQLMCSFLAQALAEESNPSLIKEYLKFLSQNSINNDCVEQISSLLLMKPRIN
;
A
#
# COMPACT_ATOMS: atom_id res chain seq x y z
N MET A 1 -30.23 1.64 -49.38
CA MET A 1 -29.52 0.37 -49.11
C MET A 1 -28.25 0.70 -48.36
N LEU A 2 -28.14 0.17 -47.15
CA LEU A 2 -26.97 0.28 -46.27
C LEU A 2 -25.78 -0.45 -46.91
N GLN A 3 -24.70 0.26 -47.20
CA GLN A 3 -23.37 -0.34 -47.28
C GLN A 3 -22.35 0.65 -46.71
N THR A 4 -21.81 0.25 -45.57
CA THR A 4 -20.64 0.79 -44.88
C THR A 4 -19.37 0.37 -45.61
N SER A 5 -18.57 1.33 -46.06
CA SER A 5 -17.11 1.23 -46.24
C SER A 5 -16.49 1.92 -45.00
N ASP A 6 -15.50 1.44 -44.27
CA ASP A 6 -14.30 0.66 -44.61
C ASP A 6 -13.81 -0.12 -43.37
N VAL A 7 -12.92 -1.09 -43.58
CA VAL A 7 -11.58 -1.21 -42.94
C VAL A 7 -11.01 -2.61 -43.23
N MET A 8 -9.83 -2.64 -43.88
CA MET A 8 -8.99 -3.83 -44.02
C MET A 8 -8.46 -4.32 -42.66
N ASN A 9 -8.41 -5.64 -42.51
CA ASN A 9 -7.89 -6.43 -41.39
C ASN A 9 -6.39 -6.20 -41.07
N PRO A 10 -5.90 -6.77 -39.95
CA PRO A 10 -5.23 -8.06 -40.13
C PRO A 10 -5.70 -9.20 -39.20
N THR A 11 -5.57 -10.40 -39.77
CA THR A 11 -5.39 -11.73 -39.16
C THR A 11 -6.56 -12.42 -38.45
N LYS A 12 -7.18 -13.36 -39.20
CA LYS A 12 -7.81 -14.58 -38.68
C LYS A 12 -6.76 -15.70 -38.59
N THR A 13 -6.83 -16.50 -37.53
CA THR A 13 -6.64 -17.95 -37.61
C THR A 13 -7.86 -18.63 -36.98
N SER A 14 -8.75 -19.03 -37.89
CA SER A 14 -9.61 -20.22 -37.92
C SER A 14 -9.74 -21.11 -36.66
N ILE A 15 -10.96 -21.56 -36.34
CA ILE A 15 -11.48 -22.94 -36.61
C ILE A 15 -12.84 -23.18 -35.91
N GLU A 16 -13.80 -23.67 -36.71
CA GLU A 16 -14.93 -24.61 -36.46
C GLU A 16 -16.19 -24.32 -35.61
N SER A 17 -17.34 -24.48 -36.32
CA SER A 17 -18.56 -25.25 -35.96
C SER A 17 -19.45 -24.71 -34.81
N SER A 18 -20.79 -24.74 -34.81
CA SER A 18 -21.83 -25.34 -35.66
C SER A 18 -23.21 -24.81 -35.23
N THR A 19 -24.23 -25.15 -36.04
CA THR A 19 -25.67 -25.31 -35.77
C THR A 19 -26.61 -24.10 -35.75
N SER A 20 -27.53 -24.22 -36.70
CA SER A 20 -28.71 -23.47 -37.11
C SER A 20 -29.91 -23.65 -36.17
N ALA A 21 -30.83 -22.67 -36.17
CA ALA A 21 -32.26 -22.92 -35.94
C ALA A 21 -33.14 -21.92 -36.70
N THR A 22 -34.09 -22.51 -37.41
CA THR A 22 -34.99 -21.99 -38.45
C THR A 22 -36.27 -21.41 -37.83
N ILE A 23 -36.84 -20.33 -38.37
CA ILE A 23 -38.29 -20.07 -38.28
C ILE A 23 -38.82 -19.67 -39.66
N THR A 24 -39.76 -20.49 -40.12
CA THR A 24 -40.54 -20.49 -41.35
C THR A 24 -41.58 -19.37 -41.41
N SER A 25 -41.71 -18.78 -42.61
CA SER A 25 -42.85 -17.99 -43.09
C SER A 25 -44.04 -18.87 -43.49
N MET A 26 -45.27 -18.34 -43.47
CA MET A 26 -46.27 -18.44 -44.55
C MET A 26 -47.60 -17.77 -44.18
N ASN A 27 -48.04 -16.78 -44.97
CA ASN A 27 -49.25 -16.88 -45.81
C ASN A 27 -49.47 -15.61 -46.63
N GLU A 28 -49.83 -15.84 -47.89
CA GLU A 28 -50.05 -14.92 -49.00
C GLU A 28 -51.46 -14.32 -48.99
N ASP A 29 -51.61 -13.15 -49.63
CA ASP A 29 -52.72 -12.73 -50.51
C ASP A 29 -52.43 -11.25 -50.90
N SER A 30 -51.88 -10.96 -52.09
CA SER A 30 -52.52 -10.86 -53.42
C SER A 30 -52.93 -9.41 -53.79
N LEU A 31 -52.28 -8.93 -54.86
CA LEU A 31 -52.61 -7.86 -55.83
C LEU A 31 -52.14 -6.41 -55.57
N GLY A 32 -51.21 -5.97 -56.43
CA GLY A 32 -50.96 -4.56 -56.75
C GLY A 32 -49.55 -4.24 -57.23
N ASP A 33 -49.09 -4.88 -58.32
CA ASP A 33 -47.82 -4.59 -59.00
C ASP A 33 -47.73 -3.15 -59.51
N GLU A 34 -46.57 -2.51 -59.29
CA GLU A 34 -45.80 -1.82 -60.34
C GLU A 34 -44.44 -1.36 -59.76
N SER A 35 -43.41 -2.21 -59.86
CA SER A 35 -42.04 -1.70 -60.01
C SER A 35 -41.21 -2.67 -60.84
N CYS A 36 -40.73 -2.13 -61.95
CA CYS A 36 -39.93 -2.77 -62.98
C CYS A 36 -38.60 -3.27 -62.38
N SER A 37 -38.46 -4.59 -62.25
CA SER A 37 -37.17 -5.24 -62.00
C SER A 37 -36.51 -5.54 -63.35
N SER A 38 -35.65 -4.64 -63.80
CA SER A 38 -34.69 -4.94 -64.87
C SER A 38 -33.44 -5.56 -64.25
N SER A 39 -33.50 -6.85 -63.95
CA SER A 39 -32.33 -7.67 -63.61
C SER A 39 -31.47 -7.86 -64.86
N THR A 40 -30.45 -7.02 -65.02
CA THR A 40 -29.39 -7.28 -66.00
C THR A 40 -28.32 -8.13 -65.32
N SER A 41 -28.34 -9.42 -65.61
CA SER A 41 -27.28 -10.37 -65.28
C SER A 41 -26.01 -9.97 -66.05
N ILE A 42 -25.02 -9.40 -65.37
CA ILE A 42 -23.68 -9.21 -65.93
C ILE A 42 -22.85 -10.44 -65.60
N TYR A 43 -22.66 -11.29 -66.61
CA TYR A 43 -21.55 -12.24 -66.67
C TYR A 43 -20.25 -11.44 -66.53
N ILE A 44 -19.47 -11.71 -65.48
CA ILE A 44 -18.12 -11.19 -65.34
C ILE A 44 -17.18 -12.23 -65.94
N ASP A 45 -16.79 -12.01 -67.20
CA ASP A 45 -15.60 -12.64 -67.76
C ASP A 45 -14.35 -11.99 -67.15
N SER A 46 -13.53 -12.83 -66.55
CA SER A 46 -12.29 -12.50 -65.88
C SER A 46 -11.17 -12.21 -66.88
N SER A 47 -10.98 -10.96 -67.29
CA SER A 47 -9.67 -10.42 -67.73
C SER A 47 -9.76 -8.98 -68.24
N SER A 48 -9.57 -7.99 -67.37
CA SER A 48 -8.92 -6.68 -67.69
C SER A 48 -9.03 -5.75 -66.48
N SER A 49 -7.87 -5.26 -66.00
CA SER A 49 -7.68 -4.04 -65.19
C SER A 49 -8.88 -3.52 -64.36
N LEU A 50 -8.82 -3.68 -63.03
CA LEU A 50 -9.73 -3.02 -62.08
C LEU A 50 -9.65 -1.49 -62.22
N GLN A 51 -10.40 -0.92 -63.16
CA GLN A 51 -10.83 0.47 -63.09
C GLN A 51 -11.95 0.54 -62.05
N SER A 52 -11.77 1.39 -61.03
CA SER A 52 -12.80 1.67 -60.05
C SER A 52 -14.04 2.19 -60.77
N ILE A 53 -15.14 1.44 -60.72
CA ILE A 53 -16.45 1.90 -61.23
C ILE A 53 -16.88 3.06 -60.33
N THR A 54 -16.71 4.30 -60.79
CA THR A 54 -17.19 5.51 -60.11
C THR A 54 -18.62 5.81 -60.54
N SER A 55 -19.48 6.20 -59.59
CA SER A 55 -20.88 6.52 -59.89
C SER A 55 -20.97 7.76 -60.80
N ARG A 56 -21.70 7.65 -61.92
CA ARG A 56 -21.96 8.75 -62.87
C ARG A 56 -22.60 9.99 -62.20
N TYR A 57 -23.18 9.83 -61.01
CA TYR A 57 -23.93 10.87 -60.30
C TYR A 57 -23.15 11.54 -59.16
N LEU A 58 -21.86 11.26 -58.98
CA LEU A 58 -21.05 11.88 -57.91
C LEU A 58 -21.13 13.42 -57.96
N GLU A 59 -21.10 14.02 -59.15
CA GLU A 59 -21.22 15.48 -59.32
C GLU A 59 -22.62 16.04 -59.05
N ASN A 60 -23.65 15.17 -58.99
CA ASN A 60 -25.02 15.56 -58.70
C ASN A 60 -25.38 15.41 -57.22
N GLU A 61 -24.56 14.73 -56.43
CA GLU A 61 -24.80 14.50 -55.01
C GLU A 61 -24.94 15.84 -54.26
N ASP A 62 -23.95 16.72 -54.38
CA ASP A 62 -23.98 18.05 -53.74
C ASP A 62 -25.17 18.91 -54.19
N LYS A 63 -25.53 18.83 -55.48
CA LYS A 63 -26.68 19.57 -56.02
C LYS A 63 -27.99 19.07 -55.42
N MET A 64 -28.15 17.75 -55.27
CA MET A 64 -29.35 17.15 -54.66
C MET A 64 -29.41 17.44 -53.16
N ILE A 65 -28.28 17.40 -52.45
CA ILE A 65 -28.19 17.77 -51.03
C ILE A 65 -28.65 19.22 -50.83
N ASN A 66 -28.16 20.14 -51.68
CA ASN A 66 -28.53 21.56 -51.60
C ASN A 66 -30.01 21.78 -51.95
N TYR A 67 -30.53 21.15 -53.01
CA TYR A 67 -31.94 21.26 -53.38
C TYR A 67 -32.88 20.77 -52.26
N VAL A 68 -32.58 19.61 -51.67
CA VAL A 68 -33.36 19.06 -50.55
C VAL A 68 -33.30 20.01 -49.35
N TYR A 69 -32.12 20.54 -49.03
CA TYR A 69 -31.95 21.51 -47.95
C TYR A 69 -32.76 22.79 -48.19
N GLU A 70 -32.70 23.38 -49.38
CA GLU A 70 -33.43 24.61 -49.74
C GLU A 70 -34.95 24.42 -49.58
N ILE A 71 -35.50 23.33 -50.11
CA ILE A 71 -36.92 22.99 -49.95
C ILE A 71 -37.31 22.89 -48.48
N ILE A 72 -36.52 22.18 -47.68
CA ILE A 72 -36.79 22.01 -46.25
C ILE A 72 -36.70 23.35 -45.53
N ASN A 73 -35.67 24.15 -45.81
CA ASN A 73 -35.43 25.43 -45.17
C ASN A 73 -36.56 26.43 -45.48
N GLU A 74 -37.00 26.52 -46.74
CA GLU A 74 -38.15 27.33 -47.13
C GLU A 74 -39.42 26.91 -46.40
N ASN A 75 -39.73 25.60 -46.40
CA ASN A 75 -40.95 25.11 -45.76
C ASN A 75 -40.95 25.31 -44.24
N LEU A 76 -39.80 25.19 -43.59
CA LEU A 76 -39.67 25.43 -42.15
C LEU A 76 -39.70 26.92 -41.77
N ASN A 77 -39.33 27.83 -42.68
CA ASN A 77 -39.27 29.28 -42.41
C ASN A 77 -40.44 30.08 -42.97
N ARG A 78 -41.30 29.47 -43.79
CA ARG A 78 -42.62 30.03 -44.12
C ARG A 78 -43.36 30.32 -42.82
N ARG A 79 -43.90 31.54 -42.69
CA ARG A 79 -44.67 31.99 -41.51
C ARG A 79 -45.93 31.14 -41.34
N GLN A 80 -45.78 29.96 -40.77
CA GLN A 80 -46.84 29.03 -40.40
C GLN A 80 -47.05 29.13 -38.88
N ASN A 81 -48.29 29.06 -38.43
CA ASN A 81 -48.55 28.96 -37.00
C ASN A 81 -47.95 27.64 -36.50
N VAL A 82 -47.42 27.60 -35.28
CA VAL A 82 -46.75 26.41 -34.68
C VAL A 82 -47.66 25.15 -34.69
N ASN A 83 -48.97 25.35 -34.84
CA ASN A 83 -49.98 24.30 -34.93
C ASN A 83 -50.16 23.68 -36.33
N ASP A 84 -49.56 24.24 -37.39
CA ASP A 84 -49.76 23.84 -38.78
C ASP A 84 -48.78 22.76 -39.27
N TYR A 85 -47.75 22.42 -38.48
CA TYR A 85 -46.80 21.38 -38.85
C TYR A 85 -47.46 19.99 -38.84
N SER A 86 -47.38 19.29 -39.96
CA SER A 86 -47.96 17.94 -40.10
C SER A 86 -47.00 16.85 -39.62
N ARG A 87 -47.55 15.69 -39.21
CA ARG A 87 -46.75 14.49 -38.91
C ARG A 87 -45.89 14.05 -40.11
N ASN A 88 -46.35 14.31 -41.33
CA ASN A 88 -45.63 13.95 -42.55
C ASN A 88 -44.38 14.82 -42.75
N MET A 89 -44.41 16.08 -42.33
CA MET A 89 -43.21 16.94 -42.34
C MET A 89 -42.12 16.36 -41.43
N LEU A 90 -42.47 15.89 -40.22
CA LEU A 90 -41.49 15.26 -39.33
C LEU A 90 -40.97 13.92 -39.91
N LYS A 91 -41.82 13.14 -40.60
CA LYS A 91 -41.36 11.94 -41.32
C LYS A 91 -40.37 12.26 -42.44
N LEU A 92 -40.60 13.33 -43.20
CA LEU A 92 -39.64 13.81 -44.20
C LEU A 92 -38.31 14.17 -43.54
N LEU A 93 -38.35 14.92 -42.44
CA LEU A 93 -37.15 15.31 -41.69
C LEU A 93 -36.38 14.10 -41.12
N ILE A 94 -37.08 13.06 -40.68
CA ILE A 94 -36.46 11.79 -40.26
C ILE A 94 -35.65 11.21 -41.44
N ALA A 95 -36.27 11.09 -42.62
CA ALA A 95 -35.64 10.54 -43.81
C ALA A 95 -34.44 11.36 -44.32
N THR A 96 -34.45 12.68 -44.12
CA THR A 96 -33.41 13.60 -44.60
C THR A 96 -32.39 14.01 -43.53
N SER A 97 -32.51 13.50 -42.30
CA SER A 97 -31.61 13.83 -41.19
C SER A 97 -30.18 13.27 -41.35
N GLY A 98 -29.91 12.48 -42.40
CA GLY A 98 -28.54 12.18 -42.83
C GLY A 98 -27.77 13.42 -43.32
N LEU A 99 -28.48 14.50 -43.72
CA LEU A 99 -27.86 15.75 -44.16
C LEU A 99 -27.57 16.68 -42.98
N ARG A 100 -26.31 17.09 -42.81
CA ARG A 100 -25.85 17.95 -41.71
C ARG A 100 -26.66 19.24 -41.56
N ASN A 101 -26.91 19.95 -42.66
CA ASN A 101 -27.65 21.22 -42.65
C ASN A 101 -29.12 21.00 -42.23
N VAL A 102 -29.72 19.86 -42.59
CA VAL A 102 -31.08 19.51 -42.15
C VAL A 102 -31.10 19.18 -40.67
N ARG A 103 -30.12 18.42 -40.14
CA ARG A 103 -29.99 18.17 -38.69
C ARG A 103 -29.91 19.46 -37.89
N LEU A 104 -29.13 20.44 -38.37
CA LEU A 104 -28.99 21.74 -37.71
C LEU A 104 -30.32 22.49 -37.63
N LEU A 105 -31.06 22.57 -38.74
CA LEU A 105 -32.40 23.19 -38.77
C LEU A 105 -33.38 22.48 -37.83
N VAL A 106 -33.33 21.15 -37.80
CA VAL A 106 -34.16 20.33 -36.90
C VAL A 106 -33.83 20.65 -35.45
N ALA A 107 -32.56 20.64 -35.05
CA ALA A 107 -32.12 20.87 -33.68
C ALA A 107 -32.60 22.22 -33.12
N GLN A 108 -32.64 23.26 -33.95
CA GLN A 108 -33.14 24.60 -33.56
C GLN A 108 -34.64 24.64 -33.24
N LYS A 109 -35.45 23.74 -33.82
CA LYS A 109 -36.92 23.75 -33.71
C LYS A 109 -37.49 22.59 -32.89
N LEU A 110 -36.69 21.55 -32.65
CA LEU A 110 -37.13 20.27 -32.07
C LEU A 110 -37.85 20.42 -30.72
N GLU A 111 -37.40 21.33 -29.85
CA GLU A 111 -38.04 21.59 -28.56
C GLU A 111 -39.51 22.00 -28.69
N HIS A 112 -39.86 22.81 -29.69
CA HIS A 112 -41.23 23.25 -29.93
C HIS A 112 -42.13 22.07 -30.36
N TRP A 113 -41.61 21.14 -31.16
CA TRP A 113 -42.37 19.96 -31.58
C TRP A 113 -42.60 18.96 -30.45
N PHE A 114 -41.69 18.88 -29.47
CA PHE A 114 -41.90 18.12 -28.25
C PHE A 114 -43.05 18.65 -27.39
N GLN A 115 -43.29 19.97 -27.41
CA GLN A 115 -44.38 20.60 -26.65
C GLN A 115 -45.76 20.35 -27.28
N ASN A 116 -45.82 19.96 -28.56
CA ASN A 116 -47.07 19.66 -29.25
C ASN A 116 -47.46 18.17 -29.07
N PRO A 117 -48.57 17.84 -28.40
CA PRO A 117 -48.95 16.45 -28.14
C PRO A 117 -49.19 15.64 -29.43
N LYS A 118 -49.65 16.28 -30.52
CA LYS A 118 -49.89 15.59 -31.82
C LYS A 118 -48.60 15.17 -32.52
N LEU A 119 -47.50 15.88 -32.24
CA LEU A 119 -46.18 15.71 -32.87
C LEU A 119 -45.15 15.05 -31.95
N SER A 120 -45.45 14.94 -30.66
CA SER A 120 -44.55 14.41 -29.63
C SER A 120 -43.93 13.05 -29.97
N ARG A 121 -44.71 12.11 -30.54
CA ARG A 121 -44.19 10.80 -30.94
C ARG A 121 -43.26 10.86 -32.17
N PRO A 122 -43.66 11.46 -33.31
CA PRO A 122 -42.72 11.70 -34.42
C PRO A 122 -41.48 12.50 -34.03
N ALA A 123 -41.58 13.42 -33.06
CA ALA A 123 -40.45 14.21 -32.57
C ALA A 123 -39.44 13.35 -31.78
N GLN A 124 -39.90 12.32 -31.06
CA GLN A 124 -39.03 11.34 -30.39
C GLN A 124 -38.23 10.51 -31.40
N ASP A 125 -38.88 10.06 -32.47
CA ASP A 125 -38.22 9.29 -33.54
C ASP A 125 -37.22 10.17 -34.30
N LEU A 126 -37.59 11.45 -34.56
CA LEU A 126 -36.70 12.44 -35.15
C LEU A 126 -35.49 12.74 -34.28
N LEU A 127 -35.66 12.90 -32.96
CA LEU A 127 -34.53 13.11 -32.03
C LEU A 127 -33.54 11.94 -32.09
N LEU A 128 -34.03 10.70 -32.04
CA LEU A 128 -33.19 9.51 -32.14
C LEU A 128 -32.43 9.49 -33.46
N THR A 129 -33.12 9.76 -34.57
CA THR A 129 -32.51 9.74 -35.91
C THR A 129 -31.45 10.83 -36.07
N VAL A 130 -31.68 12.03 -35.52
CA VAL A 130 -30.67 13.11 -35.52
C VAL A 130 -29.44 12.67 -34.72
N PHE A 131 -29.60 12.11 -33.52
CA PHE A 131 -28.47 11.61 -32.72
C PHE A 131 -27.72 10.47 -33.41
N LEU A 132 -28.41 9.55 -34.10
CA LEU A 132 -27.79 8.44 -34.84
C LEU A 132 -26.95 8.89 -36.05
N ASN A 133 -27.22 10.09 -36.57
CA ASN A 133 -26.51 10.65 -37.72
C ASN A 133 -25.50 11.75 -37.32
N CYS A 134 -25.33 12.05 -36.03
CA CYS A 134 -24.35 13.04 -35.60
C CYS A 134 -22.92 12.49 -35.61
N ASP A 135 -21.96 13.32 -36.02
CA ASP A 135 -20.52 13.03 -35.95
C ASP A 135 -19.75 14.15 -35.21
N GLY A 136 -18.44 13.99 -35.04
CA GLY A 136 -17.58 14.98 -34.39
C GLY A 136 -17.58 16.39 -35.06
N LYS A 137 -18.17 16.55 -36.25
CA LYS A 137 -18.28 17.85 -36.93
C LYS A 137 -19.60 18.57 -36.61
N ASP A 138 -20.55 17.91 -35.95
CA ASP A 138 -21.89 18.44 -35.64
C ASP A 138 -21.97 19.24 -34.33
N TYR A 139 -20.95 20.07 -34.05
CA TYR A 139 -20.86 20.86 -32.82
C TYR A 139 -22.09 21.74 -32.58
N GLU A 140 -22.52 22.51 -33.60
CA GLU A 140 -23.65 23.44 -33.47
C GLU A 140 -24.98 22.71 -33.24
N THR A 141 -25.22 21.65 -34.01
CA THR A 141 -26.41 20.79 -33.88
C THR A 141 -26.51 20.24 -32.45
N LEU A 142 -25.44 19.63 -31.95
CA LEU A 142 -25.38 19.07 -30.60
C LEU A 142 -25.55 20.16 -29.52
N ASN A 143 -24.98 21.34 -29.72
CA ASN A 143 -25.13 22.47 -28.79
C ASN A 143 -26.58 22.95 -28.67
N TYR A 144 -27.34 22.99 -29.77
CA TYR A 144 -28.78 23.27 -29.71
C TYR A 144 -29.54 22.17 -28.97
N LEU A 145 -29.25 20.89 -29.25
CA LEU A 145 -29.92 19.76 -28.60
C LEU A 145 -29.70 19.74 -27.08
N PHE A 146 -28.48 20.01 -26.60
CA PHE A 146 -28.19 20.02 -25.15
C PHE A 146 -28.73 21.25 -24.41
N LYS A 147 -29.18 22.28 -25.12
CA LYS A 147 -29.87 23.44 -24.55
C LYS A 147 -31.38 23.26 -24.42
N MET A 148 -31.94 22.19 -24.99
CA MET A 148 -33.37 21.90 -24.94
C MET A 148 -33.87 21.71 -23.49
N ARG A 149 -35.04 22.28 -23.18
CA ARG A 149 -35.67 22.18 -21.84
C ARG A 149 -36.92 21.32 -21.85
N LEU A 150 -36.72 20.01 -21.75
CA LEU A 150 -37.80 19.03 -21.66
C LEU A 150 -38.39 19.00 -20.23
N LYS A 151 -39.70 19.20 -20.10
CA LYS A 151 -40.40 19.25 -18.80
C LYS A 151 -40.97 17.90 -18.33
N SER A 152 -41.26 16.99 -19.26
CA SER A 152 -41.93 15.71 -18.98
C SER A 152 -40.94 14.58 -18.75
N LYS A 153 -41.10 13.81 -17.67
CA LYS A 153 -40.20 12.70 -17.30
C LYS A 153 -40.05 11.64 -18.42
N PRO A 154 -41.11 11.19 -19.12
CA PRO A 154 -40.98 10.36 -20.31
C PRO A 154 -40.07 10.93 -21.40
N PHE A 155 -40.13 12.24 -21.66
CA PHE A 155 -39.30 12.87 -22.70
C PHE A 155 -37.85 12.99 -22.26
N ILE A 156 -37.59 13.29 -20.98
CA ILE A 156 -36.24 13.29 -20.41
C ILE A 156 -35.63 11.88 -20.51
N ASN A 157 -36.39 10.83 -20.17
CA ASN A 157 -35.92 9.45 -20.28
C ASN A 157 -35.60 9.06 -21.73
N HIS A 158 -36.45 9.46 -22.68
CA HIS A 158 -36.21 9.22 -24.11
C HIS A 158 -34.97 9.98 -24.61
N PHE A 159 -34.78 11.22 -24.17
CA PHE A 159 -33.57 12.00 -24.48
C PHE A 159 -32.32 11.31 -23.95
N ILE A 160 -32.34 10.83 -22.70
CA ILE A 160 -31.23 10.08 -22.10
C ILE A 160 -30.94 8.79 -22.88
N LEU A 161 -31.98 8.09 -23.37
CA LEU A 161 -31.80 6.92 -24.23
C LEU A 161 -31.08 7.29 -25.51
N CYS A 162 -31.56 8.31 -26.23
CA CYS A 162 -30.92 8.75 -27.48
C CYS A 162 -29.50 9.27 -27.25
N PHE A 163 -29.25 9.92 -26.12
CA PHE A 163 -27.93 10.37 -25.71
C PHE A 163 -26.96 9.19 -25.50
N LYS A 164 -27.41 8.10 -24.87
CA LYS A 164 -26.58 6.89 -24.75
C LYS A 164 -26.26 6.28 -26.11
N GLU A 165 -27.22 6.25 -27.03
CA GLU A 165 -26.98 5.80 -28.41
C GLU A 165 -25.99 6.70 -29.15
N LEU A 166 -26.01 8.02 -28.93
CA LEU A 166 -25.00 8.94 -29.48
C LEU A 166 -23.59 8.59 -29.00
N LEU A 167 -23.43 8.33 -27.69
CA LEU A 167 -22.12 8.08 -27.08
C LEU A 167 -21.54 6.71 -27.47
N ASN A 168 -22.38 5.75 -27.84
CA ASN A 168 -21.93 4.43 -28.27
C ASN A 168 -21.46 4.38 -29.74
N GLN A 169 -21.56 5.48 -30.48
CA GLN A 169 -21.10 5.56 -31.87
C GLN A 169 -19.58 5.74 -31.97
N LYS A 170 -18.97 5.13 -33.00
CA LYS A 170 -17.54 5.26 -33.32
C LYS A 170 -17.24 6.48 -34.21
N ASN A 171 -17.82 7.65 -33.90
CA ASN A 171 -17.80 8.84 -34.78
C ASN A 171 -17.14 10.08 -34.13
N ASP A 172 -16.23 9.90 -33.17
CA ASP A 172 -15.55 10.98 -32.43
C ASP A 172 -16.50 11.99 -31.75
N THR A 173 -17.74 11.59 -31.45
CA THR A 173 -18.76 12.44 -30.84
C THR A 173 -18.52 12.67 -29.35
N PHE A 174 -17.86 11.72 -28.67
CA PHE A 174 -17.67 11.73 -27.22
C PHE A 174 -16.92 12.99 -26.73
N GLU A 175 -15.81 13.35 -27.38
CA GLU A 175 -15.03 14.55 -27.04
C GLU A 175 -15.82 15.84 -27.25
N VAL A 176 -16.51 15.94 -28.38
CA VAL A 176 -17.32 17.11 -28.75
C VAL A 176 -18.45 17.33 -27.76
N VAL A 177 -19.18 16.25 -27.42
CA VAL A 177 -20.25 16.27 -26.42
C VAL A 177 -19.71 16.73 -25.06
N MET A 178 -18.60 16.16 -24.60
CA MET A 178 -17.99 16.52 -23.32
C MET A 178 -17.66 18.00 -23.26
N LYS A 179 -17.03 18.53 -24.32
CA LYS A 179 -16.66 19.95 -24.44
C LYS A 179 -17.89 20.85 -24.42
N ILE A 180 -18.97 20.51 -25.12
CA ILE A 180 -20.21 21.30 -25.14
C ILE A 180 -20.83 21.35 -23.74
N LEU A 181 -20.97 20.20 -23.07
CA LEU A 181 -21.60 20.13 -21.75
C LEU A 181 -20.81 20.92 -20.69
N LEU A 182 -19.49 20.77 -20.68
CA LEU A 182 -18.62 21.54 -19.76
C LEU A 182 -18.64 23.05 -20.06
N THR A 183 -18.63 23.43 -21.34
CA THR A 183 -18.72 24.84 -21.75
C THR A 183 -20.04 25.46 -21.32
N ASN A 184 -21.15 24.72 -21.48
CA ASN A 184 -22.47 25.18 -21.09
C ASN A 184 -22.59 25.36 -19.57
N GLU A 185 -22.06 24.43 -18.76
CA GLU A 185 -22.09 24.56 -17.29
C GLU A 185 -21.12 25.60 -16.74
N ASN A 186 -20.00 25.83 -17.43
CA ASN A 186 -19.10 26.93 -17.10
C ASN A 186 -19.66 28.30 -17.55
N SER A 187 -20.63 28.32 -18.47
CA SER A 187 -21.34 29.52 -18.89
C SER A 187 -22.43 29.93 -17.89
N GLY A 188 -22.86 31.19 -17.91
CA GLY A 188 -23.94 31.68 -17.05
C GLY A 188 -25.33 31.09 -17.33
N ILE A 189 -25.49 30.28 -18.39
CA ILE A 189 -26.77 29.68 -18.81
C ILE A 189 -26.75 28.18 -18.46
N LYS A 190 -26.87 27.88 -17.17
CA LYS A 190 -26.89 26.49 -16.67
C LYS A 190 -28.15 25.73 -17.12
N ASN A 191 -27.99 24.49 -17.56
CA ASN A 191 -29.11 23.57 -17.79
C ASN A 191 -29.04 22.47 -16.74
N MET A 192 -30.12 22.30 -15.95
CA MET A 192 -30.17 21.29 -14.88
C MET A 192 -29.84 19.86 -15.34
N ASN A 193 -30.00 19.57 -16.64
CA ASN A 193 -29.73 18.25 -17.19
C ASN A 193 -28.25 18.01 -17.50
N ASN A 194 -27.42 19.03 -17.73
CA ASN A 194 -26.05 18.84 -18.21
C ASN A 194 -25.19 18.04 -17.22
N ILE A 195 -25.27 18.38 -15.93
CA ILE A 195 -24.55 17.65 -14.88
C ILE A 195 -24.99 16.17 -14.82
N HIS A 196 -26.27 15.88 -15.08
CA HIS A 196 -26.76 14.51 -15.16
C HIS A 196 -26.21 13.78 -16.39
N LEU A 197 -26.16 14.44 -17.56
CA LEU A 197 -25.57 13.89 -18.78
C LEU A 197 -24.07 13.62 -18.62
N LEU A 198 -23.34 14.53 -17.96
CA LEU A 198 -21.94 14.33 -17.58
C LEU A 198 -21.78 13.08 -16.70
N SER A 199 -22.62 12.90 -15.68
CA SER A 199 -22.63 11.69 -14.85
C SER A 199 -22.84 10.40 -15.66
N ILE A 200 -23.64 10.45 -16.74
CA ILE A 200 -23.81 9.32 -17.66
C ILE A 200 -22.55 9.07 -18.49
N MET A 201 -21.86 10.12 -18.97
CA MET A 201 -20.61 9.96 -19.72
C MET A 201 -19.52 9.26 -18.90
N PHE A 202 -19.36 9.66 -17.64
CA PHE A 202 -18.42 8.99 -16.71
C PHE A 202 -18.81 7.54 -16.40
N GLN A 203 -20.10 7.18 -16.47
CA GLN A 203 -20.54 5.79 -16.30
C GLN A 203 -20.24 4.92 -17.52
N ILE A 204 -20.26 5.49 -18.73
CA ILE A 204 -20.00 4.76 -19.97
C ILE A 204 -18.49 4.57 -20.16
N ASN A 205 -17.71 5.65 -20.07
CA ASN A 205 -16.26 5.61 -20.23
C ASN A 205 -15.58 6.55 -19.23
N PRO A 206 -15.23 6.07 -18.02
CA PRO A 206 -14.71 6.90 -16.95
C PRO A 206 -13.31 7.46 -17.25
N GLN A 207 -12.46 6.71 -17.94
CA GLN A 207 -11.08 7.12 -18.24
C GLN A 207 -11.07 8.29 -19.24
N ASP A 208 -11.73 8.12 -20.39
CA ASP A 208 -11.76 9.16 -21.43
C ASP A 208 -12.50 10.41 -20.95
N ALA A 209 -13.60 10.26 -20.21
CA ALA A 209 -14.31 11.39 -19.60
C ALA A 209 -13.39 12.18 -18.65
N THR A 210 -12.57 11.48 -17.85
CA THR A 210 -11.63 12.11 -16.92
C THR A 210 -10.54 12.88 -17.66
N ILE A 211 -9.93 12.28 -18.69
CA ILE A 211 -8.87 12.92 -19.50
C ILE A 211 -9.42 14.15 -20.22
N LEU A 212 -10.58 14.04 -20.86
CA LEU A 212 -11.21 15.15 -21.58
C LEU A 212 -11.63 16.28 -20.63
N MET A 213 -12.11 15.94 -19.43
CA MET A 213 -12.39 16.94 -18.40
C MET A 213 -11.11 17.69 -17.98
N ALA A 214 -10.00 16.99 -17.79
CA ALA A 214 -8.71 17.61 -17.49
C ALA A 214 -8.26 18.56 -18.61
N LYS A 215 -8.34 18.13 -19.88
CA LYS A 215 -8.03 18.99 -21.05
C LYS A 215 -8.86 20.27 -21.06
N PHE A 216 -10.17 20.16 -20.79
CA PHE A 216 -11.05 21.33 -20.69
C PHE A 216 -10.62 22.25 -19.53
N PHE A 217 -10.40 21.71 -18.33
CA PHE A 217 -9.96 22.50 -17.17
C PHE A 217 -8.63 23.20 -17.45
N PHE A 218 -7.68 22.52 -18.06
CA PHE A 218 -6.40 23.11 -18.45
C PHE A 218 -6.57 24.25 -19.47
N SER A 219 -7.41 24.07 -20.49
CA SER A 219 -7.70 25.12 -21.47
C SER A 219 -8.29 26.39 -20.82
N MET A 220 -9.08 26.22 -19.76
CA MET A 220 -9.66 27.32 -18.98
C MET A 220 -8.63 27.99 -18.06
N ILE A 221 -7.72 27.23 -17.47
CA ILE A 221 -6.59 27.74 -16.65
C ILE A 221 -5.67 28.63 -17.48
N CYS A 222 -5.46 28.29 -18.76
CA CYS A 222 -4.61 29.06 -19.67
C CYS A 222 -5.22 30.39 -20.11
N LEU A 223 -6.50 30.66 -19.82
CA LEU A 223 -7.11 31.96 -20.11
C LEU A 223 -6.53 33.06 -19.21
N LYS A 224 -6.51 34.29 -19.73
CA LYS A 224 -5.96 35.45 -19.00
C LYS A 224 -6.74 35.74 -17.71
N ASP A 225 -8.07 35.59 -17.74
CA ASP A 225 -8.94 35.82 -16.59
C ASP A 225 -8.78 34.72 -15.53
N ASP A 226 -8.84 35.09 -14.24
CA ASP A 226 -8.77 34.11 -13.16
C ASP A 226 -10.11 33.37 -12.98
N GLN A 227 -10.23 32.24 -13.68
CA GLN A 227 -11.42 31.38 -13.69
C GLN A 227 -11.40 30.31 -12.59
N LEU A 228 -10.41 30.31 -11.68
CA LEU A 228 -10.21 29.24 -10.70
C LEU A 228 -11.45 29.03 -9.80
N LYS A 229 -12.13 30.12 -9.40
CA LYS A 229 -13.37 30.03 -8.60
C LYS A 229 -14.49 29.32 -9.36
N MET A 230 -14.65 29.59 -10.66
CA MET A 230 -15.65 28.94 -11.51
C MET A 230 -15.32 27.45 -11.70
N LEU A 231 -14.05 27.13 -11.96
CA LEU A 231 -13.57 25.75 -12.08
C LEU A 231 -13.76 24.93 -10.80
N ARG A 232 -13.47 25.52 -9.63
CA ARG A 232 -13.73 24.88 -8.33
C ARG A 232 -15.22 24.60 -8.12
N ASN A 233 -16.10 25.54 -8.47
CA ASN A 233 -17.55 25.33 -8.42
C ASN A 233 -18.00 24.19 -9.34
N LEU A 234 -17.55 24.21 -10.59
CA LEU A 234 -17.90 23.20 -11.59
C LEU A 234 -17.44 21.80 -11.14
N LEU A 235 -16.20 21.68 -10.66
CA LEU A 235 -15.66 20.42 -10.14
C LEU A 235 -16.52 19.88 -8.99
N ARG A 236 -16.95 20.73 -8.05
CA ARG A 236 -17.85 20.34 -6.95
C ARG A 236 -19.18 19.81 -7.45
N GLU A 237 -19.81 20.52 -8.39
CA GLU A 237 -21.11 20.13 -8.95
C GLU A 237 -21.03 18.79 -9.68
N ILE A 238 -19.98 18.58 -10.48
CA ILE A 238 -19.73 17.31 -11.19
C ILE A 238 -19.51 16.19 -10.18
N VAL A 239 -18.55 16.33 -9.25
CA VAL A 239 -18.23 15.27 -8.28
C VAL A 239 -19.43 14.93 -7.40
N ARG A 240 -20.25 15.92 -7.01
CA ARG A 240 -21.47 15.68 -6.21
C ARG A 240 -22.54 14.89 -6.96
N ALA A 241 -22.65 15.05 -8.28
CA ALA A 241 -23.62 14.34 -9.12
C ALA A 241 -23.16 12.93 -9.54
N MET A 242 -21.90 12.62 -9.29
CA MET A 242 -21.26 11.35 -9.60
C MET A 242 -21.49 10.33 -8.47
N LYS A 243 -21.57 9.04 -8.80
CA LYS A 243 -21.53 7.97 -7.77
C LYS A 243 -20.10 7.81 -7.25
N SER A 244 -19.96 7.31 -6.02
CA SER A 244 -18.66 6.89 -5.47
C SER A 244 -17.95 5.97 -6.47
N ASP A 245 -16.67 6.23 -6.75
CA ASP A 245 -15.78 5.48 -7.66
C ASP A 245 -15.88 5.74 -9.18
N SER A 246 -16.78 6.60 -9.64
CA SER A 246 -16.92 6.85 -11.09
C SER A 246 -15.82 7.71 -11.72
N MET A 247 -15.13 8.56 -10.94
CA MET A 247 -14.01 9.37 -11.42
C MET A 247 -12.68 8.84 -10.88
N ASP A 248 -11.67 8.75 -11.73
CA ASP A 248 -10.29 8.58 -11.27
C ASP A 248 -9.62 9.94 -11.03
N TYR A 249 -9.66 10.36 -9.77
CA TYR A 249 -9.02 11.58 -9.29
C TYR A 249 -7.52 11.65 -9.58
N SER A 250 -6.81 10.51 -9.58
CA SER A 250 -5.38 10.46 -9.84
C SER A 250 -5.09 10.70 -11.32
N LEU A 251 -5.88 10.07 -12.20
CA LEU A 251 -5.81 10.28 -13.65
C LEU A 251 -6.15 11.72 -14.04
N PHE A 252 -7.13 12.35 -13.37
CA PHE A 252 -7.49 13.75 -13.62
C PHE A 252 -6.30 14.69 -13.43
N ILE A 253 -5.61 14.60 -12.28
CA ILE A 253 -4.46 15.44 -11.98
C ILE A 253 -3.27 15.10 -12.88
N LYS A 254 -3.01 13.81 -13.14
CA LYS A 254 -1.98 13.39 -14.08
C LYS A 254 -2.19 14.01 -15.46
N SER A 255 -3.42 13.98 -15.97
CA SER A 255 -3.78 14.54 -17.27
C SER A 255 -3.60 16.06 -17.31
N LEU A 256 -3.96 16.79 -16.24
CA LEU A 256 -3.70 18.23 -16.13
C LEU A 256 -2.21 18.57 -16.20
N ILE A 257 -1.38 17.75 -15.56
CA ILE A 257 0.08 17.90 -15.56
C ILE A 257 0.67 17.55 -16.93
N GLU A 258 0.15 16.54 -17.62
CA GLU A 258 0.59 16.20 -18.97
C GLU A 258 0.27 17.31 -19.97
N GLU A 259 -0.94 17.86 -19.92
CA GLU A 259 -1.33 19.02 -20.75
C GLU A 259 -0.47 20.26 -20.44
N SER A 260 -0.10 20.49 -19.18
CA SER A 260 0.80 21.59 -18.83
C SER A 260 2.21 21.39 -19.39
N LYS A 261 2.74 20.15 -19.35
CA LYS A 261 4.02 19.80 -19.98
C LYS A 261 3.98 19.99 -21.50
N ILE A 262 2.90 19.58 -22.17
CA ILE A 262 2.72 19.78 -23.62
C ILE A 262 2.69 21.27 -23.96
N PHE A 263 1.92 22.05 -23.22
CA PHE A 263 1.82 23.50 -23.40
C PHE A 263 3.18 24.20 -23.23
N MET A 264 4.00 23.75 -22.29
CA MET A 264 5.36 24.26 -22.07
C MET A 264 6.29 24.05 -23.27
N VAL A 265 6.15 22.94 -23.99
CA VAL A 265 6.96 22.67 -25.19
C VAL A 265 6.53 23.58 -26.34
N HIS A 266 5.24 23.93 -26.42
CA HIS A 266 4.68 24.69 -27.54
C HIS A 266 4.74 26.21 -27.39
N GLN A 267 4.61 26.75 -26.18
CA GLN A 267 4.69 28.20 -25.95
C GLN A 267 6.10 28.63 -25.54
N GLN A 268 6.61 29.67 -26.21
CA GLN A 268 7.83 30.35 -25.78
C GLN A 268 7.65 30.89 -24.34
N PHE A 269 8.63 30.60 -23.49
CA PHE A 269 8.58 30.65 -22.02
C PHE A 269 8.05 31.96 -21.40
N ASP A 270 6.80 31.97 -20.91
CA ASP A 270 6.29 32.99 -19.96
C ASP A 270 6.24 32.42 -18.52
N MET A 271 7.24 32.79 -17.73
CA MET A 271 7.44 32.29 -16.36
C MET A 271 6.31 32.67 -15.40
N ILE A 272 5.69 33.83 -15.58
CA ILE A 272 4.61 34.32 -14.70
C ILE A 272 3.35 33.49 -14.93
N LEU A 273 3.04 33.22 -16.20
CA LEU A 273 1.94 32.35 -16.58
C LEU A 273 2.14 30.92 -16.03
N PHE A 274 3.36 30.39 -16.09
CA PHE A 274 3.66 29.07 -15.53
C PHE A 274 3.51 29.01 -14.01
N GLY A 275 3.97 30.03 -13.29
CA GLY A 275 3.72 30.16 -11.85
C GLY A 275 2.22 30.09 -11.55
N LYS A 276 1.41 30.88 -12.26
CA LYS A 276 -0.07 30.87 -12.14
C LYS A 276 -0.64 29.46 -12.40
N ILE A 277 -0.26 28.81 -13.50
CA ILE A 277 -0.73 27.47 -13.87
C ILE A 277 -0.39 26.45 -12.77
N LEU A 278 0.85 26.48 -12.25
CA LEU A 278 1.29 25.61 -11.18
C LEU A 278 0.41 25.76 -9.94
N PHE A 279 0.21 26.98 -9.44
CA PHE A 279 -0.63 27.23 -8.26
C PHE A 279 -2.07 26.75 -8.48
N GLN A 280 -2.66 27.01 -9.65
CA GLN A 280 -4.03 26.58 -9.96
C GLN A 280 -4.17 25.06 -10.03
N ILE A 281 -3.21 24.34 -10.62
CA ILE A 281 -3.23 22.88 -10.67
C ILE A 281 -3.06 22.28 -9.26
N ILE A 282 -2.18 22.84 -8.43
CA ILE A 282 -1.96 22.38 -7.04
C ILE A 282 -3.19 22.62 -6.16
N ASP A 283 -3.87 23.75 -6.36
CA ASP A 283 -5.16 24.04 -5.72
C ASP A 283 -6.22 23.02 -6.11
N LEU A 284 -6.32 22.66 -7.39
CA LEU A 284 -7.23 21.62 -7.84
C LEU A 284 -6.83 20.23 -7.31
N ALA A 285 -5.54 19.91 -7.25
CA ALA A 285 -5.05 18.64 -6.71
C ALA A 285 -5.42 18.46 -5.23
N THR A 286 -5.19 19.49 -4.41
CA THR A 286 -5.59 19.48 -2.99
C THR A 286 -7.11 19.44 -2.82
N MET A 287 -7.84 20.21 -3.61
CA MET A 287 -9.31 20.21 -3.59
C MET A 287 -9.89 18.83 -3.94
N VAL A 288 -9.33 18.15 -4.96
CA VAL A 288 -9.78 16.83 -5.40
C VAL A 288 -9.61 15.78 -4.29
N ILE A 289 -8.48 15.80 -3.57
CA ILE A 289 -8.27 14.92 -2.40
C ILE A 289 -9.35 15.18 -1.35
N LEU A 290 -9.59 16.44 -0.97
CA LEU A 290 -10.62 16.76 0.03
C LEU A 290 -12.04 16.41 -0.45
N LEU A 291 -12.35 16.62 -1.73
CA LEU A 291 -13.65 16.27 -2.32
C LEU A 291 -13.91 14.77 -2.27
N SER A 292 -12.92 13.96 -2.60
CA SER A 292 -13.05 12.50 -2.61
C SER A 292 -13.28 11.93 -1.20
N VAL A 293 -12.59 12.46 -0.19
CA VAL A 293 -12.83 12.13 1.22
C VAL A 293 -14.22 12.59 1.65
N ASN A 294 -14.59 13.81 1.28
CA ASN A 294 -15.88 14.40 1.63
C ASN A 294 -17.07 13.63 1.06
N GLN A 295 -16.94 13.08 -0.15
CA GLN A 295 -17.97 12.27 -0.80
C GLN A 295 -18.09 10.87 -0.18
N ASN A 296 -16.97 10.30 0.30
CA ASN A 296 -16.88 8.92 0.76
C ASN A 296 -16.71 8.78 2.27
N ARG A 297 -17.13 9.77 3.06
CA ARG A 297 -16.94 9.84 4.53
C ARG A 297 -17.33 8.54 5.25
N ASP A 298 -18.46 7.93 4.87
CA ASP A 298 -18.93 6.68 5.48
C ASP A 298 -17.93 5.52 5.34
N SER A 299 -17.17 5.49 4.24
CA SER A 299 -16.14 4.48 3.99
C SER A 299 -14.91 4.66 4.90
N PHE A 300 -14.58 5.90 5.28
CA PHE A 300 -13.49 6.20 6.21
C PHE A 300 -13.85 5.92 7.67
N VAL A 301 -15.14 5.88 8.01
CA VAL A 301 -15.63 5.58 9.38
C VAL A 301 -15.83 4.08 9.60
N ARG A 302 -16.34 3.35 8.61
CA ARG A 302 -16.71 1.93 8.76
C ARG A 302 -15.51 1.01 8.55
N LEU A 303 -15.21 0.19 9.56
CA LEU A 303 -14.12 -0.80 9.52
C LEU A 303 -14.29 -1.85 8.40
N ASP A 304 -15.52 -2.15 7.98
CA ASP A 304 -15.81 -3.13 6.92
C ASP A 304 -15.43 -2.64 5.52
N ARG A 305 -15.15 -1.34 5.35
CA ARG A 305 -14.80 -0.70 4.06
C ARG A 305 -13.32 -0.34 3.95
N LYS A 306 -12.47 -0.95 4.78
CA LYS A 306 -11.02 -0.67 4.84
C LYS A 306 -10.33 -0.77 3.48
N GLU A 307 -10.69 -1.72 2.63
CA GLU A 307 -10.07 -1.89 1.30
C GLU A 307 -10.36 -0.70 0.37
N MET A 308 -11.61 -0.22 0.32
CA MET A 308 -11.96 0.97 -0.46
C MET A 308 -11.19 2.20 0.04
N THR A 309 -11.10 2.38 1.37
CA THR A 309 -10.32 3.46 1.98
C THR A 309 -8.84 3.40 1.61
N ARG A 310 -8.24 2.20 1.62
CA ARG A 310 -6.85 1.98 1.19
C ARG A 310 -6.65 2.32 -0.30
N ASN A 311 -7.60 1.96 -1.16
CA ASN A 311 -7.56 2.32 -2.58
C ASN A 311 -7.63 3.84 -2.80
N PHE A 312 -8.47 4.56 -2.06
CA PHE A 312 -8.48 6.02 -2.09
C PHE A 312 -7.16 6.62 -1.62
N GLN A 313 -6.60 6.12 -0.51
CA GLN A 313 -5.32 6.57 0.00
C GLN A 313 -4.18 6.35 -1.00
N LEU A 314 -4.15 5.22 -1.72
CA LEU A 314 -3.18 4.98 -2.81
C LEU A 314 -3.34 5.98 -3.97
N LYS A 315 -4.58 6.33 -4.35
CA LYS A 315 -4.84 7.37 -5.35
C LYS A 315 -4.35 8.74 -4.88
N PHE A 316 -4.53 9.08 -3.60
CA PHE A 316 -4.04 10.34 -3.03
C PHE A 316 -2.50 10.39 -3.01
N ALA A 317 -1.86 9.28 -2.63
CA ALA A 317 -0.40 9.16 -2.67
C ALA A 317 0.14 9.31 -4.10
N SER A 318 -0.58 8.79 -5.10
CA SER A 318 -0.25 8.94 -6.51
C SER A 318 -0.39 10.40 -6.99
N ILE A 319 -1.41 11.14 -6.54
CA ILE A 319 -1.55 12.58 -6.80
C ILE A 319 -0.33 13.34 -6.23
N GLN A 320 0.07 13.05 -4.99
CA GLN A 320 1.25 13.65 -4.38
C GLN A 320 2.52 13.34 -5.19
N TYR A 321 2.68 12.09 -5.62
CA TYR A 321 3.78 11.69 -6.49
C TYR A 321 3.82 12.52 -7.78
N TYR A 322 2.73 12.56 -8.56
CA TYR A 322 2.72 13.26 -9.85
C TYR A 322 3.02 14.76 -9.71
N CYS A 323 2.48 15.43 -8.68
CA CYS A 323 2.75 16.84 -8.44
C CYS A 323 4.22 17.10 -8.10
N ILE A 324 4.82 16.26 -7.25
CA ILE A 324 6.21 16.43 -6.82
C ILE A 324 7.17 16.02 -7.92
N GLU A 325 6.89 14.94 -8.64
CA GLU A 325 7.64 14.53 -9.83
C GLU A 325 7.62 15.64 -10.88
N TRP A 326 6.46 16.26 -11.11
CA TRP A 326 6.34 17.39 -12.02
C TRP A 326 7.25 18.55 -11.59
N ILE A 327 7.18 18.98 -10.34
CA ILE A 327 8.08 20.03 -9.82
C ILE A 327 9.55 19.57 -9.96
N SER A 328 9.85 18.31 -9.66
CA SER A 328 11.18 17.67 -9.72
C SER A 328 11.72 17.40 -11.14
N THR A 329 10.92 17.62 -12.19
CA THR A 329 11.36 17.54 -13.59
C THR A 329 11.41 18.90 -14.28
N MET A 330 10.79 19.94 -13.71
CA MET A 330 10.83 21.31 -14.22
C MET A 330 12.21 21.96 -13.98
N GLY A 331 12.98 22.23 -15.04
CA GLY A 331 14.36 22.75 -14.95
C GLY A 331 14.53 24.25 -14.63
N PHE A 332 13.45 24.97 -14.25
CA PHE A 332 13.47 26.45 -14.11
C PHE A 332 13.01 26.96 -12.72
N ARG A 333 13.22 26.17 -11.65
CA ARG A 333 12.61 26.43 -10.33
C ARG A 333 13.02 27.75 -9.68
N LYS A 334 14.30 28.14 -9.77
CA LYS A 334 14.80 29.39 -9.16
C LYS A 334 14.06 30.64 -9.64
N PHE A 335 13.47 30.59 -10.84
CA PHE A 335 12.77 31.70 -11.49
C PHE A 335 11.24 31.60 -11.39
N LEU A 336 10.69 30.44 -11.03
CA LEU A 336 9.25 30.23 -10.81
C LEU A 336 8.79 30.76 -9.45
N PHE A 337 9.66 30.69 -8.44
CA PHE A 337 9.33 31.08 -7.07
C PHE A 337 10.13 32.33 -6.69
N GLN A 338 9.43 33.38 -6.29
CA GLN A 338 10.05 34.66 -5.91
C GLN A 338 10.89 34.54 -4.63
N ASP A 339 10.54 33.59 -3.75
CA ASP A 339 11.12 33.40 -2.42
C ASP A 339 11.08 31.93 -1.98
N ARG A 340 11.98 31.57 -1.03
CA ARG A 340 12.06 30.21 -0.47
C ARG A 340 10.78 29.81 0.26
N GLU A 341 10.11 30.74 0.93
CA GLU A 341 8.91 30.42 1.69
C GLU A 341 7.75 30.02 0.80
N SER A 342 7.54 30.73 -0.32
CA SER A 342 6.50 30.36 -1.29
C SER A 342 6.69 28.95 -1.85
N PHE A 343 7.94 28.56 -2.16
CA PHE A 343 8.22 27.18 -2.57
C PHE A 343 7.86 26.17 -1.48
N ASN A 344 8.27 26.44 -0.25
CA ASN A 344 7.99 25.58 0.89
C ASN A 344 6.50 25.48 1.21
N ARG A 345 5.73 26.57 1.06
CA ARG A 345 4.26 26.55 1.20
C ARG A 345 3.64 25.64 0.14
N VAL A 346 4.12 25.69 -1.10
CA VAL A 346 3.63 24.83 -2.18
C VAL A 346 3.90 23.35 -1.89
N LEU A 347 5.13 23.00 -1.50
CA LEU A 347 5.47 21.62 -1.14
C LEU A 347 4.65 21.12 0.06
N LYS A 348 4.55 21.92 1.12
CA LYS A 348 3.74 21.58 2.30
C LYS A 348 2.26 21.45 1.95
N LYS A 349 1.73 22.25 1.03
CA LYS A 349 0.36 22.16 0.54
C LYS A 349 0.11 20.87 -0.25
N ILE A 350 0.97 20.51 -1.20
CA ILE A 350 0.86 19.24 -1.96
C ILE A 350 0.90 18.05 -0.99
N MET A 351 1.85 18.09 -0.06
CA MET A 351 2.06 17.01 0.89
C MET A 351 1.04 17.00 2.03
N LEU A 352 0.14 17.99 2.13
CA LEU A 352 -0.80 18.16 3.25
C LEU A 352 -0.08 18.17 4.62
N LEU A 353 1.03 18.91 4.71
CA LEU A 353 1.82 19.16 5.92
C LEU A 353 1.59 20.56 6.50
N ASP A 354 0.85 21.42 5.80
CA ASP A 354 0.51 22.77 6.25
C ASP A 354 -0.74 22.77 7.15
N MET A 355 -1.05 23.92 7.76
CA MET A 355 -2.25 24.10 8.56
C MET A 355 -3.53 23.81 7.74
N VAL A 356 -4.56 23.29 8.42
CA VAL A 356 -5.83 22.86 7.80
C VAL A 356 -6.44 23.99 6.98
N GLU A 357 -6.37 25.22 7.47
CA GLU A 357 -6.92 26.42 6.85
C GLU A 357 -6.24 26.72 5.50
N SER A 358 -4.92 26.61 5.44
CA SER A 358 -4.13 26.82 4.21
C SER A 358 -4.48 25.81 3.10
N CYS A 359 -4.85 24.59 3.51
CA CYS A 359 -5.16 23.49 2.58
C CYS A 359 -6.66 23.35 2.26
N SER A 360 -7.59 23.91 3.05
CA SER A 360 -9.03 23.64 2.95
C SER A 360 -9.94 24.85 2.75
N CYS A 361 -9.44 26.09 2.89
CA CYS A 361 -10.24 27.31 2.73
C CYS A 361 -10.54 27.65 1.25
N PHE A 362 -11.23 26.77 0.53
CA PHE A 362 -11.64 27.01 -0.85
C PHE A 362 -13.02 27.68 -0.93
N ASP A 363 -13.09 29.00 -1.12
CA ASP A 363 -14.35 29.73 -1.35
C ASP A 363 -15.45 29.47 -0.28
N ASN A 364 -15.09 29.45 1.01
CA ASN A 364 -15.99 29.12 2.12
C ASN A 364 -16.60 27.70 2.07
N TRP A 365 -16.09 26.83 1.20
CA TRP A 365 -16.52 25.45 1.10
C TRP A 365 -15.72 24.56 2.06
N LEU A 366 -16.42 23.56 2.58
CA LEU A 366 -16.27 22.88 3.88
C LEU A 366 -16.66 23.79 5.07
N PRO A 367 -17.76 23.47 5.78
CA PRO A 367 -18.08 24.08 7.06
C PRO A 367 -16.94 23.89 8.07
N ASP A 368 -16.69 24.90 8.92
CA ASP A 368 -15.56 24.89 9.88
C ASP A 368 -15.53 23.62 10.74
N ASN A 369 -16.70 23.16 11.19
CA ASN A 369 -16.86 21.96 12.03
C ASN A 369 -16.41 20.66 11.35
N GLU A 370 -16.38 20.62 10.02
CA GLU A 370 -16.08 19.42 9.24
C GLU A 370 -14.64 19.41 8.68
N ARG A 371 -14.00 20.58 8.58
CA ARG A 371 -12.66 20.74 7.97
C ARG A 371 -11.62 19.84 8.64
N ALA A 372 -11.53 19.88 9.97
CA ALA A 372 -10.56 19.10 10.73
C ALA A 372 -10.73 17.58 10.52
N ILE A 373 -11.98 17.10 10.45
CA ILE A 373 -12.29 15.68 10.29
C ILE A 373 -11.93 15.20 8.88
N VAL A 374 -12.34 15.96 7.84
CA VAL A 374 -12.03 15.62 6.44
C VAL A 374 -10.52 15.67 6.20
N PHE A 375 -9.84 16.67 6.74
CA PHE A 375 -8.38 16.78 6.63
C PHE A 375 -7.65 15.63 7.34
N ARG A 376 -8.12 15.22 8.53
CA ARG A 376 -7.59 14.04 9.21
C ARG A 376 -7.72 12.79 8.34
N TYR A 377 -8.88 12.54 7.74
CA TYR A 377 -9.05 11.38 6.85
C TYR A 377 -8.22 11.45 5.55
N ALA A 378 -7.95 12.66 5.04
CA ALA A 378 -7.07 12.85 3.89
C ALA A 378 -5.59 12.57 4.19
N THR A 379 -5.17 12.69 5.46
CA THR A 379 -3.77 12.60 5.88
C THR A 379 -3.44 11.31 6.63
N GLU A 380 -4.40 10.76 7.39
CA GLU A 380 -4.21 9.58 8.21
C GLU A 380 -3.93 8.33 7.35
N ARG A 381 -2.86 7.60 7.71
CA ARG A 381 -2.42 6.36 7.03
C ARG A 381 -2.22 6.51 5.52
N LEU A 382 -1.87 7.71 5.05
CA LEU A 382 -1.58 7.92 3.64
C LEU A 382 -0.26 7.22 3.26
N PRO A 383 -0.27 6.28 2.28
CA PRO A 383 0.93 5.62 1.81
C PRO A 383 1.96 6.63 1.29
N PHE A 384 3.23 6.34 1.52
CA PHE A 384 4.32 7.14 1.00
C PHE A 384 5.09 6.34 -0.06
N LEU A 385 4.95 6.77 -1.32
CA LEU A 385 5.49 6.08 -2.48
C LEU A 385 6.99 6.35 -2.65
N GLU A 386 7.72 5.33 -3.11
CA GLU A 386 9.17 5.42 -3.37
C GLU A 386 9.52 6.54 -4.37
N GLY A 387 8.72 6.68 -5.43
CA GLY A 387 8.91 7.74 -6.42
C GLY A 387 8.80 9.14 -5.82
N THR A 388 7.92 9.35 -4.83
CA THR A 388 7.78 10.62 -4.14
C THR A 388 9.03 10.91 -3.31
N LEU A 389 9.55 9.91 -2.58
CA LEU A 389 10.79 10.03 -1.82
C LEU A 389 11.98 10.42 -2.70
N LYS A 390 12.16 9.72 -3.83
CA LYS A 390 13.22 10.01 -4.81
C LYS A 390 13.10 11.41 -5.40
N SER A 391 11.89 11.84 -5.70
CA SER A 391 11.63 13.18 -6.24
C SER A 391 11.94 14.30 -5.23
N ILE A 392 11.62 14.10 -3.93
CA ILE A 392 11.99 15.04 -2.86
C ILE A 392 13.51 15.12 -2.71
N LEU A 393 14.21 13.98 -2.72
CA LEU A 393 15.66 13.95 -2.64
C LEU A 393 16.29 14.66 -3.85
N THR A 394 15.80 14.38 -5.06
CA THR A 394 16.26 15.06 -6.29
C THR A 394 16.10 16.58 -6.18
N LEU A 395 14.98 17.06 -5.61
CA LEU A 395 14.79 18.49 -5.34
C LEU A 395 15.81 19.05 -4.35
N ALA A 396 16.15 18.29 -3.31
CA ALA A 396 17.03 18.73 -2.23
C ALA A 396 18.53 18.77 -2.57
N PHE A 397 18.96 17.96 -3.55
CA PHE A 397 20.34 17.92 -4.01
C PHE A 397 20.61 18.87 -5.18
N ASP A 398 19.56 19.41 -5.80
CA ASP A 398 19.66 20.38 -6.88
C ASP A 398 20.04 21.77 -6.33
N PRO A 399 21.22 22.34 -6.68
CA PRO A 399 21.64 23.66 -6.21
C PRO A 399 20.79 24.81 -6.79
N GLU A 400 19.96 24.54 -7.80
CA GLU A 400 19.04 25.50 -8.39
C GLU A 400 17.71 25.62 -7.64
N THR A 401 17.44 24.78 -6.63
CA THR A 401 16.21 24.87 -5.84
C THR A 401 16.38 25.70 -4.58
N PRO A 402 15.32 26.39 -4.13
CA PRO A 402 15.27 27.03 -2.82
C PRO A 402 15.08 26.05 -1.65
N PHE A 403 15.13 24.73 -1.89
CA PHE A 403 14.75 23.68 -0.94
C PHE A 403 15.96 22.92 -0.44
N ASP A 404 16.33 23.17 0.80
CA ASP A 404 17.57 22.66 1.34
C ASP A 404 17.45 21.21 1.82
N ARG A 405 18.59 20.51 1.89
CA ARG A 405 18.70 19.15 2.46
C ARG A 405 18.09 19.02 3.86
N HIS A 406 18.12 20.09 4.66
CA HIS A 406 17.48 20.11 5.97
C HIS A 406 15.97 19.91 5.87
N GLU A 407 15.32 20.72 5.02
CA GLU A 407 13.88 20.75 4.86
C GLU A 407 13.40 19.44 4.25
N ALA A 408 14.17 18.87 3.32
CA ALA A 408 13.96 17.54 2.79
C ALA A 408 13.96 16.46 3.87
N CYS A 409 14.98 16.44 4.75
CA CYS A 409 15.06 15.47 5.84
C CYS A 409 13.85 15.56 6.79
N VAL A 410 13.43 16.77 7.15
CA VAL A 410 12.26 16.98 8.02
C VAL A 410 10.96 16.57 7.30
N CYS A 411 10.82 16.91 6.02
CA CYS A 411 9.67 16.55 5.21
C CYS A 411 9.53 15.02 5.10
N ILE A 412 10.59 14.33 4.72
CA ILE A 412 10.61 12.86 4.59
C ILE A 412 10.29 12.20 5.93
N PHE A 413 10.88 12.70 7.03
CA PHE A 413 10.59 12.20 8.38
C PHE A 413 9.10 12.30 8.72
N ASN A 414 8.47 13.45 8.44
CA ASN A 414 7.05 13.66 8.69
C ASN A 414 6.16 12.76 7.79
N LEU A 415 6.56 12.51 6.55
CA LEU A 415 5.82 11.64 5.62
C LEU A 415 5.89 10.17 6.03
N ILE A 416 7.08 9.68 6.39
CA ILE A 416 7.28 8.31 6.88
C ILE A 416 6.51 8.09 8.18
N THR A 417 6.62 9.01 9.13
CA THR A 417 5.91 8.89 10.41
C THR A 417 4.40 8.97 10.23
N ARG A 418 3.88 9.86 9.36
CA ARG A 418 2.44 9.92 9.02
C ARG A 418 1.94 8.64 8.34
N ALA A 419 2.73 8.03 7.48
CA ALA A 419 2.35 6.77 6.82
C ALA A 419 2.32 5.61 7.83
N ALA A 420 3.29 5.56 8.73
CA ALA A 420 3.46 4.49 9.71
C ALA A 420 2.54 4.61 10.94
N ILE A 421 2.11 5.83 11.31
CA ILE A 421 1.24 6.04 12.47
C ILE A 421 -0.09 5.29 12.30
N ASN A 422 -0.54 4.65 13.37
CA ASN A 422 -1.73 3.81 13.37
C ASN A 422 -1.72 2.66 12.36
N PHE A 423 -0.59 2.24 11.77
CA PHE A 423 -0.59 1.11 10.85
C PHE A 423 -1.09 -0.19 11.52
N ASP A 424 -2.04 -0.89 10.87
CA ASP A 424 -2.69 -2.09 11.42
C ASP A 424 -1.79 -3.35 11.34
N GLY A 425 -0.61 -3.27 10.72
CA GLY A 425 0.30 -4.42 10.54
C GLY A 425 -0.08 -5.34 9.38
N ASP A 426 -0.96 -4.91 8.49
CA ASP A 426 -1.40 -5.70 7.33
C ASP A 426 -0.46 -5.48 6.14
N LEU A 427 0.47 -6.42 5.96
CA LEU A 427 1.50 -6.36 4.92
C LEU A 427 0.95 -6.55 3.49
N ASN A 428 -0.30 -7.01 3.33
CA ASN A 428 -0.93 -7.10 2.00
C ASN A 428 -1.24 -5.71 1.43
N TYR A 429 -1.38 -4.71 2.30
CA TYR A 429 -1.61 -3.32 1.93
C TYR A 429 -0.55 -2.44 2.59
N PRO A 430 0.70 -2.47 2.07
CA PRO A 430 1.81 -1.75 2.67
C PRO A 430 1.63 -0.23 2.51
N VAL A 431 1.85 0.50 3.59
CA VAL A 431 1.88 1.97 3.60
C VAL A 431 3.24 2.53 3.17
N LEU A 432 4.29 1.71 3.26
CA LEU A 432 5.66 2.02 2.87
C LEU A 432 6.21 0.84 2.08
N LEU A 433 6.29 0.97 0.75
CA LEU A 433 6.86 -0.05 -0.13
C LEU A 433 8.05 0.54 -0.87
N PHE A 434 9.25 0.29 -0.37
CA PHE A 434 10.50 0.74 -0.96
C PHE A 434 11.33 -0.46 -1.40
N ASN A 435 11.74 -0.44 -2.66
CA ASN A 435 12.52 -1.51 -3.28
C ASN A 435 13.99 -1.12 -3.44
N ASP A 436 14.30 0.15 -3.70
CA ASP A 436 15.65 0.61 -3.95
C ASP A 436 16.41 0.97 -2.66
N ILE A 437 17.40 0.14 -2.32
CA ILE A 437 18.25 0.30 -1.13
C ILE A 437 19.17 1.53 -1.26
N ASN A 438 19.46 1.99 -2.48
CA ASN A 438 20.35 3.12 -2.72
C ASN A 438 19.80 4.45 -2.18
N ILE A 439 18.55 4.48 -1.73
CA ILE A 439 17.94 5.64 -1.07
C ILE A 439 18.59 5.93 0.30
N ILE A 440 19.23 4.95 0.94
CA ILE A 440 19.84 5.11 2.27
C ILE A 440 20.98 6.15 2.25
N ASP A 441 21.83 6.13 1.23
CA ASP A 441 22.99 7.02 1.16
C ASP A 441 22.58 8.50 1.01
N PRO A 442 21.66 8.87 0.07
CA PRO A 442 21.11 10.22 0.01
C PRO A 442 20.41 10.69 1.30
N LEU A 443 19.74 9.79 2.04
CA LEU A 443 19.12 10.14 3.33
C LEU A 443 20.19 10.55 4.36
N PHE A 444 21.29 9.80 4.44
CA PHE A 444 22.41 10.14 5.31
C PHE A 444 23.12 11.42 4.86
N GLU A 445 23.27 11.64 3.55
CA GLU A 445 23.85 12.87 3.01
C GLU A 445 23.06 14.14 3.37
N CYS A 446 21.75 14.03 3.63
CA CYS A 446 20.96 15.16 4.13
C CYS A 446 21.37 15.64 5.54
N CYS A 447 22.11 14.82 6.28
CA CYS A 447 22.54 15.10 7.65
C CYS A 447 23.91 15.77 7.73
N ILE A 448 24.69 15.75 6.64
CA ILE A 448 26.06 16.26 6.61
C ILE A 448 26.06 17.75 6.96
N TYR A 449 26.91 18.12 7.92
CA TYR A 449 27.15 19.50 8.27
C TYR A 449 27.94 20.17 7.14
N SER A 450 27.34 21.20 6.54
CA SER A 450 27.99 22.01 5.50
C SER A 450 28.47 23.30 6.15
N TYR A 451 29.79 23.52 6.16
CA TYR A 451 30.42 24.72 6.66
C TYR A 451 30.77 25.67 5.48
N PRO A 452 30.85 26.99 5.72
CA PRO A 452 31.26 27.96 4.70
C PRO A 452 32.70 27.70 4.23
N ASN A 453 33.09 28.24 3.07
CA ASN A 453 34.45 28.04 2.52
C ASN A 453 35.51 28.71 3.42
N THR A 454 35.95 28.00 4.45
CA THR A 454 37.03 28.39 5.37
C THR A 454 38.34 27.76 4.90
N GLU A 455 39.43 28.52 4.94
CA GLU A 455 40.77 28.02 4.63
C GLU A 455 41.33 27.27 5.84
N PHE A 456 41.45 25.95 5.75
CA PHE A 456 42.09 25.13 6.79
C PHE A 456 43.61 25.09 6.60
N PRO A 457 44.39 24.84 7.68
CA PRO A 457 45.82 24.59 7.59
C PRO A 457 46.16 23.46 6.59
N PRO A 458 47.28 23.53 5.85
CA PRO A 458 47.58 22.61 4.75
C PRO A 458 47.75 21.13 5.17
N ASN A 459 47.95 20.86 6.47
CA ASN A 459 48.08 19.51 7.03
C ASN A 459 46.80 18.99 7.71
N TYR A 460 45.74 19.80 7.77
CA TYR A 460 44.50 19.46 8.45
C TYR A 460 43.42 19.07 7.42
N VAL A 461 42.91 17.84 7.53
CA VAL A 461 41.75 17.39 6.76
C VAL A 461 40.55 17.38 7.72
N PRO A 462 39.55 18.25 7.51
CA PRO A 462 38.42 18.32 8.43
C PRO A 462 37.63 17.00 8.43
N PRO A 463 37.33 16.43 9.62
CA PRO A 463 36.46 15.28 9.73
C PRO A 463 35.06 15.56 9.15
N ARG A 464 34.41 14.53 8.63
CA ARG A 464 33.02 14.66 8.16
C ARG A 464 32.08 14.61 9.37
N PHE A 465 31.45 15.72 9.68
CA PHE A 465 30.43 15.80 10.73
C PHE A 465 29.01 15.76 10.16
N ALA A 466 28.08 15.28 10.97
CA ALA A 466 26.64 15.36 10.76
C ALA A 466 25.98 16.16 11.88
N ILE A 467 24.84 16.77 11.58
CA ILE A 467 24.00 17.42 12.58
C ILE A 467 23.25 16.34 13.35
N MET A 468 23.48 16.27 14.67
CA MET A 468 23.03 15.19 15.55
C MET A 468 21.52 14.93 15.44
N ASP A 469 20.70 15.98 15.47
CA ASP A 469 19.24 15.88 15.35
C ASP A 469 18.79 15.25 14.03
N ARG A 470 19.46 15.60 12.92
CA ARG A 470 19.13 15.07 11.59
C ARG A 470 19.57 13.62 11.47
N TYR A 471 20.77 13.34 11.98
CA TYR A 471 21.35 12.00 11.97
C TYR A 471 20.45 10.99 12.70
N TRP A 472 19.95 11.35 13.89
CA TRP A 472 18.99 10.51 14.62
C TRP A 472 17.64 10.38 13.92
N LYS A 473 17.14 11.45 13.28
CA LYS A 473 15.94 11.33 12.43
C LYS A 473 16.13 10.30 11.32
N VAL A 474 17.29 10.23 10.67
CA VAL A 474 17.57 9.22 9.66
C VAL A 474 17.56 7.81 10.23
N TRP A 475 18.21 7.57 11.38
CA TRP A 475 18.15 6.25 12.01
C TRP A 475 16.72 5.83 12.38
N LEU A 476 15.92 6.76 12.91
CA LEU A 476 14.52 6.50 13.24
C LEU A 476 13.66 6.26 11.99
N MET A 477 13.92 6.97 10.88
CA MET A 477 13.28 6.68 9.58
C MET A 477 13.65 5.28 9.09
N LEU A 478 14.93 4.91 9.12
CA LEU A 478 15.40 3.59 8.70
C LEU A 478 14.81 2.48 9.54
N LEU A 479 14.64 2.68 10.85
CA LEU A 479 14.00 1.69 11.72
C LEU A 479 12.55 1.43 11.33
N ILE A 480 11.78 2.49 11.02
CA ILE A 480 10.43 2.35 10.47
C ILE A 480 10.50 1.63 9.11
N ILE A 481 11.36 2.08 8.19
CA ILE A 481 11.48 1.48 6.85
C ILE A 481 11.78 -0.01 6.93
N VAL A 482 12.68 -0.44 7.83
CA VAL A 482 13.00 -1.87 8.06
C VAL A 482 11.79 -2.66 8.55
N ALA A 483 11.00 -2.10 9.46
CA ALA A 483 9.78 -2.76 9.96
C ALA A 483 8.73 -2.99 8.85
N HIS A 484 8.72 -2.13 7.83
CA HIS A 484 7.80 -2.23 6.69
C HIS A 484 8.38 -2.98 5.48
N ASN A 485 9.71 -2.96 5.27
CA ASN A 485 10.42 -3.54 4.12
C ASN A 485 11.53 -4.52 4.57
N PRO A 486 11.18 -5.63 5.23
CA PRO A 486 12.17 -6.49 5.89
C PRO A 486 13.12 -7.22 4.93
N LYS A 487 12.63 -7.66 3.77
CA LYS A 487 13.41 -8.49 2.83
C LYS A 487 14.56 -7.72 2.18
N SER A 488 14.32 -6.48 1.75
CA SER A 488 15.30 -5.62 1.10
C SER A 488 16.09 -4.83 2.15
N PHE A 489 15.44 -3.87 2.79
CA PHE A 489 16.06 -2.97 3.76
C PHE A 489 16.48 -3.68 5.03
N GLY A 490 15.66 -4.59 5.55
CA GLY A 490 15.97 -5.30 6.79
C GLY A 490 17.23 -6.17 6.70
N GLN A 491 17.33 -7.03 5.68
CA GLN A 491 18.52 -7.86 5.49
C GLN A 491 19.78 -7.04 5.20
N HIS A 492 19.68 -6.00 4.36
CA HIS A 492 20.82 -5.13 4.07
C HIS A 492 21.29 -4.39 5.34
N SER A 493 20.34 -3.81 6.08
CA SER A 493 20.69 -2.93 7.19
C SER A 493 21.23 -3.69 8.40
N TRP A 494 20.74 -4.89 8.65
CA TRP A 494 21.24 -5.74 9.74
C TRP A 494 22.71 -6.15 9.56
N ASN A 495 23.16 -6.32 8.32
CA ASN A 495 24.54 -6.72 8.04
C ASN A 495 25.50 -5.53 7.95
N LYS A 496 25.00 -4.36 7.49
CA LYS A 496 25.84 -3.21 7.16
C LYS A 496 25.86 -2.13 8.25
N TYR A 497 24.80 -1.99 9.06
CA TYR A 497 24.64 -0.87 10.01
C TYR A 497 24.51 -1.36 11.47
N PRO A 498 25.62 -1.36 12.24
CA PRO A 498 25.61 -1.81 13.64
C PRO A 498 24.65 -1.01 14.55
N THR A 499 24.57 0.32 14.36
CA THR A 499 23.63 1.17 15.10
C THR A 499 22.19 0.71 14.90
N LEU A 500 21.76 0.44 13.66
CA LEU A 500 20.39 -0.03 13.41
C LEU A 500 20.14 -1.43 13.98
N GLN A 501 21.15 -2.31 13.96
CA GLN A 501 21.06 -3.63 14.60
C GLN A 501 20.75 -3.50 16.10
N ALA A 502 21.44 -2.59 16.81
CA ALA A 502 21.18 -2.31 18.23
C ALA A 502 19.76 -1.74 18.45
N LEU A 503 19.31 -0.82 17.59
CA LEU A 503 17.94 -0.26 17.67
C LEU A 503 16.86 -1.31 17.45
N ILE A 504 17.04 -2.22 16.47
CA ILE A 504 16.12 -3.34 16.22
C ILE A 504 16.08 -4.26 17.44
N GLU A 505 17.23 -4.57 18.05
CA GLU A 505 17.27 -5.38 19.26
C GLU A 505 16.53 -4.72 20.42
N MET A 506 16.83 -3.46 20.74
CA MET A 506 16.14 -2.72 21.80
C MET A 506 14.62 -2.62 21.56
N ALA A 507 14.20 -2.46 20.30
CA ALA A 507 12.79 -2.40 19.93
C ALA A 507 12.07 -3.75 20.07
N ILE A 508 12.74 -4.87 19.73
CA ILE A 508 12.19 -6.22 19.86
C ILE A 508 12.13 -6.65 21.32
N THR A 509 13.23 -6.47 22.06
CA THR A 509 13.32 -6.87 23.48
C THR A 509 12.54 -5.94 24.40
N ASN A 510 12.15 -4.75 23.92
CA ASN A 510 11.53 -3.70 24.73
C ASN A 510 12.39 -3.30 25.95
N ASP A 511 13.71 -3.56 25.86
CA ASP A 511 14.73 -3.22 26.85
C ASP A 511 15.59 -2.08 26.26
N PHE A 512 15.34 -0.86 26.74
CA PHE A 512 15.96 0.36 26.21
C PHE A 512 17.26 0.73 26.91
N GLN A 513 17.91 -0.23 27.58
CA GLN A 513 19.25 -0.07 28.11
C GLN A 513 20.28 -0.17 26.98
N PHE A 514 21.27 0.72 26.99
CA PHE A 514 22.34 0.76 26.00
C PHE A 514 23.69 0.61 26.69
N PRO A 515 24.58 -0.30 26.24
CA PRO A 515 24.44 -1.20 25.08
C PRO A 515 23.41 -2.34 25.28
N PRO A 516 22.87 -2.92 24.19
CA PRO A 516 22.01 -4.12 24.27
C PRO A 516 22.78 -5.32 24.83
N LYS A 517 22.07 -6.29 25.41
CA LYS A 517 22.67 -7.46 26.08
C LYS A 517 23.54 -8.34 25.18
N THR A 518 23.30 -8.36 23.86
CA THR A 518 24.18 -9.07 22.93
C THR A 518 25.53 -8.39 22.73
N MET A 519 25.66 -7.13 23.12
CA MET A 519 26.82 -6.25 22.92
C MET A 519 27.41 -5.75 24.25
N ASP A 520 26.85 -6.17 25.39
CA ASP A 520 27.23 -5.75 26.73
C ASP A 520 28.54 -6.43 27.18
N ASN A 521 29.64 -6.03 26.52
CA ASN A 521 30.99 -6.50 26.79
C ASN A 521 31.83 -5.32 27.32
N GLU A 522 32.67 -5.56 28.33
CA GLU A 522 33.56 -4.51 28.89
C GLU A 522 34.47 -3.88 27.83
N GLU A 523 34.95 -4.69 26.87
CA GLU A 523 35.74 -4.20 25.74
C GLU A 523 34.96 -3.22 24.85
N PHE A 524 33.68 -3.50 24.63
CA PHE A 524 32.78 -2.65 23.84
C PHE A 524 32.53 -1.31 24.54
N ILE A 525 32.26 -1.34 25.84
CA ILE A 525 32.06 -0.12 26.65
C ILE A 525 33.31 0.75 26.62
N ASN A 526 34.50 0.14 26.79
CA ASN A 526 35.77 0.86 26.74
C ASN A 526 36.09 1.46 25.37
N GLN A 527 35.71 0.79 24.28
CA GLN A 527 35.85 1.31 22.92
C GLN A 527 34.90 2.50 22.67
N MET A 528 33.66 2.41 23.13
CA MET A 528 32.67 3.49 23.04
C MET A 528 33.12 4.76 23.78
N ILE A 529 33.66 4.61 24.99
CA ILE A 529 34.18 5.75 25.77
C ILE A 529 35.32 6.43 25.02
N ARG A 530 36.26 5.67 24.44
CA ARG A 530 37.37 6.21 23.64
C ARG A 530 36.87 6.95 22.39
N LEU A 531 35.91 6.37 21.66
CA LEU A 531 35.32 7.02 20.48
C LEU A 531 34.64 8.34 20.84
N ASN A 532 33.86 8.37 21.92
CA ASN A 532 33.20 9.59 22.39
C ASN A 532 34.21 10.66 22.84
N GLN A 533 35.37 10.28 23.38
CA GLN A 533 36.44 11.21 23.73
C GLN A 533 37.13 11.76 22.47
N SER A 534 37.48 10.89 21.51
CA SER A 534 38.07 11.31 20.23
C SER A 534 37.15 12.27 19.48
N GLU A 535 35.87 11.92 19.34
CA GLU A 535 34.85 12.75 18.66
C GLU A 535 34.71 14.13 19.31
N ARG A 536 34.74 14.20 20.65
CA ARG A 536 34.73 15.48 21.37
C ARG A 536 35.95 16.33 21.04
N SER A 537 37.15 15.74 21.08
CA SER A 537 38.39 16.44 20.75
C SER A 537 38.42 16.94 19.30
N GLU A 538 37.96 16.11 18.35
CA GLU A 538 37.89 16.47 16.92
C GLU A 538 36.90 17.61 16.65
N ILE A 539 35.74 17.63 17.31
CA ILE A 539 34.76 18.73 17.17
C ILE A 539 35.34 20.04 17.72
N LEU A 540 36.02 20.00 18.88
CA LEU A 540 36.63 21.18 19.48
C LEU A 540 37.79 21.71 18.63
N GLU A 541 38.63 20.84 18.09
CA GLU A 541 39.69 21.23 17.17
C GLU A 541 39.12 21.89 15.90
N PHE A 542 38.07 21.28 15.33
CA PHE A 542 37.36 21.84 14.18
C PHE A 542 36.73 23.21 14.47
N GLU A 543 36.07 23.38 15.62
CA GLU A 543 35.45 24.66 16.01
C GLU A 543 36.50 25.74 16.30
N ASN A 544 37.66 25.39 16.88
CA ASN A 544 38.78 26.31 17.05
C ASN A 544 39.28 26.87 15.71
N TYR A 545 39.41 26.03 14.68
CA TYR A 545 39.78 26.49 13.33
C TYR A 545 38.71 27.37 12.68
N LEU A 546 37.42 27.19 13.03
CA LEU A 546 36.34 28.05 12.56
C LEU A 546 36.24 29.39 13.31
N ALA A 547 36.65 29.43 14.59
CA ALA A 547 36.47 30.59 15.45
C ALA A 547 37.52 31.70 15.23
N THR A 548 38.68 31.39 14.63
CA THR A 548 39.82 32.26 14.25
C THR A 548 40.44 33.19 15.33
N ASP A 549 39.64 33.79 16.23
CA ASP A 549 40.04 34.83 17.19
C ASP A 549 39.83 34.46 18.67
N ASN A 550 39.22 33.32 19.00
CA ASN A 550 38.97 32.88 20.39
C ASN A 550 39.27 31.38 20.60
N GLU A 551 39.95 31.03 21.70
CA GLU A 551 40.12 29.64 22.13
C GLU A 551 38.78 29.08 22.62
N VAL A 552 38.25 28.11 21.87
CA VAL A 552 37.02 27.40 22.18
C VAL A 552 37.31 26.30 23.19
N THR A 553 36.78 26.48 24.39
CA THR A 553 36.74 25.49 25.46
C THR A 553 35.42 24.72 25.47
N GLU A 554 35.35 23.57 26.16
CA GLU A 554 34.17 22.71 26.24
C GLU A 554 32.88 23.44 26.66
N THR A 555 32.98 24.46 27.51
CA THR A 555 31.84 25.25 28.01
C THR A 555 31.41 26.36 27.07
N SER A 556 32.30 26.80 26.17
CA SER A 556 32.05 27.85 25.17
C SER A 556 31.65 27.33 23.79
N SER A 557 31.74 26.01 23.57
CA SER A 557 31.44 25.38 22.28
C SER A 557 29.94 25.39 21.97
N TYR A 558 29.60 25.82 20.75
CA TYR A 558 28.25 25.71 20.20
C TYR A 558 28.05 24.40 19.42
N LEU A 559 29.14 23.87 18.82
CA LEU A 559 29.07 22.71 17.92
C LEU A 559 29.13 21.36 18.65
N LEU A 560 29.74 21.29 19.83
CA LEU A 560 29.92 20.05 20.60
C LEU A 560 28.60 19.37 20.97
N SER A 561 27.55 20.15 21.22
CA SER A 561 26.21 19.62 21.52
C SER A 561 25.36 19.33 20.27
N SER A 562 25.81 19.78 19.10
CA SER A 562 25.02 19.78 17.86
C SER A 562 25.57 18.85 16.77
N LEU A 563 26.85 18.50 16.83
CA LEU A 563 27.54 17.68 15.82
C LEU A 563 27.86 16.27 16.32
N ILE A 564 27.99 15.36 15.35
CA ILE A 564 28.39 13.96 15.56
C ILE A 564 29.25 13.50 14.37
N THR A 565 30.17 12.57 14.57
CA THR A 565 31.00 12.05 13.47
C THR A 565 30.13 11.28 12.47
N PHE A 566 30.27 11.59 11.18
CA PHE A 566 29.51 10.98 10.09
C PHE A 566 30.14 9.64 9.67
N GLU A 567 29.94 8.62 10.49
CA GLU A 567 30.33 7.24 10.20
C GLU A 567 29.16 6.28 10.44
N PRO A 568 28.30 6.03 9.44
CA PRO A 568 27.14 5.18 9.60
C PRO A 568 27.50 3.69 9.79
N TYR A 569 28.70 3.29 9.37
CA TYR A 569 29.23 1.92 9.47
C TYR A 569 30.00 1.64 10.77
N ALA A 570 30.22 2.66 11.59
CA ALA A 570 30.96 2.55 12.83
C ALA A 570 30.19 1.77 13.90
N MET A 571 30.81 1.65 15.08
CA MET A 571 30.24 1.02 16.26
C MET A 571 28.83 1.58 16.58
N PRO A 572 27.90 0.74 17.12
CA PRO A 572 26.58 1.20 17.53
C PRO A 572 26.63 2.41 18.45
N ARG A 573 25.75 3.38 18.20
CA ARG A 573 25.65 4.62 18.99
C ARG A 573 24.43 4.61 19.91
N ARG A 574 24.52 5.33 21.03
CA ARG A 574 23.45 5.43 22.04
C ARG A 574 22.26 6.25 21.53
N PRO A 575 21.04 5.69 21.47
CA PRO A 575 19.86 6.42 21.01
C PRO A 575 19.44 7.57 21.94
N PRO A 576 18.62 8.52 21.43
CA PRO A 576 18.01 9.57 22.24
C PRO A 576 17.03 9.00 23.29
N ASP A 577 16.85 9.70 24.41
CA ASP A 577 16.05 9.20 25.55
C ASP A 577 14.56 8.99 25.22
N ASN A 578 14.03 9.66 24.18
CA ASN A 578 12.64 9.51 23.72
C ASN A 578 12.39 8.25 22.87
N PHE A 579 13.42 7.41 22.64
CA PHE A 579 13.33 6.23 21.78
C PHE A 579 12.26 5.22 22.22
N LYS A 580 12.03 5.06 23.53
CA LYS A 580 10.95 4.21 24.06
C LYS A 580 9.56 4.67 23.63
N GLN A 581 9.31 5.99 23.72
CA GLN A 581 8.04 6.57 23.29
C GLN A 581 7.86 6.43 21.78
N PHE A 582 8.94 6.64 21.02
CA PHE A 582 8.95 6.44 19.56
C PHE A 582 8.55 5.00 19.19
N CYS A 583 9.17 3.98 19.79
CA CYS A 583 8.84 2.58 19.51
C CYS A 583 7.38 2.24 19.82
N SER A 584 6.85 2.81 20.91
CA SER A 584 5.46 2.62 21.33
C SER A 584 4.48 3.25 20.33
N ASN A 585 4.78 4.46 19.84
CA ASN A 585 3.91 5.21 18.91
C ASN A 585 3.71 4.49 17.57
N TYR A 586 4.74 3.79 17.07
CA TYR A 586 4.70 3.08 15.78
C TYR A 586 4.58 1.56 15.92
N ARG A 587 4.33 1.04 17.13
CA ARG A 587 4.18 -0.40 17.41
C ARG A 587 5.33 -1.24 16.84
N LEU A 588 6.56 -0.73 16.93
CA LEU A 588 7.73 -1.33 16.25
C LEU A 588 8.03 -2.73 16.76
N CYS A 589 7.91 -2.98 18.08
CA CYS A 589 8.04 -4.32 18.65
C CYS A 589 7.09 -5.31 17.97
N TYR A 590 5.81 -4.95 17.85
CA TYR A 590 4.80 -5.80 17.20
C TYR A 590 5.12 -6.08 15.73
N LEU A 591 5.56 -5.08 14.97
CA LEU A 591 5.89 -5.26 13.54
C LEU A 591 7.16 -6.08 13.34
N LEU A 592 8.23 -5.76 14.08
CA LEU A 592 9.53 -6.42 13.94
C LEU A 592 9.47 -7.90 14.34
N CYS A 593 8.70 -8.25 15.38
CA CYS A 593 8.53 -9.63 15.83
C CYS A 593 7.77 -10.53 14.84
N ARG A 594 7.10 -9.97 13.83
CA ARG A 594 6.39 -10.71 12.78
C ARG A 594 7.26 -10.97 11.55
N ILE A 595 8.45 -10.38 11.49
CA ILE A 595 9.37 -10.55 10.37
C ILE A 595 10.01 -11.93 10.45
N ARG A 596 9.94 -12.67 9.34
CA ARG A 596 10.56 -14.01 9.20
C ARG A 596 11.68 -14.07 8.17
N ASN A 597 11.82 -13.03 7.36
CA ASN A 597 12.84 -12.97 6.32
C ASN A 597 13.43 -11.55 6.22
N PRO A 598 14.53 -11.27 6.95
CA PRO A 598 15.22 -12.15 7.90
C PRO A 598 14.57 -12.19 9.28
N ASP A 599 14.62 -13.33 9.97
CA ASP A 599 14.07 -13.43 11.33
C ASP A 599 15.00 -12.77 12.37
N PHE A 600 14.74 -11.49 12.66
CA PHE A 600 15.51 -10.73 13.64
C PHE A 600 15.36 -11.27 15.05
N LEU A 601 14.16 -11.73 15.40
CA LEU A 601 13.87 -12.25 16.73
C LEU A 601 14.71 -13.50 17.00
N LEU A 602 14.72 -14.46 16.08
CA LEU A 602 15.56 -15.66 16.20
C LEU A 602 17.05 -15.33 16.26
N ARG A 603 17.53 -14.41 15.41
CA ARG A 603 18.94 -13.99 15.46
C ARG A 603 19.34 -13.38 16.79
N ILE A 604 18.46 -12.60 17.42
CA ILE A 604 18.72 -12.03 18.76
C ILE A 604 18.75 -13.15 19.80
N ILE A 605 17.80 -14.08 19.75
CA ILE A 605 17.73 -15.25 20.64
C ILE A 605 19.02 -16.07 20.53
N GLU A 606 19.45 -16.41 19.32
CA GLU A 606 20.69 -17.15 19.05
C GLU A 606 21.92 -16.43 19.59
N LYS A 607 22.05 -15.12 19.33
CA LYS A 607 23.18 -14.32 19.84
C LYS A 607 23.20 -14.27 21.37
N GLN A 608 22.07 -14.05 22.03
CA GLN A 608 21.99 -14.03 23.50
C GLN A 608 22.31 -15.40 24.10
N ARG A 609 21.97 -16.50 23.42
CA ARG A 609 22.32 -17.86 23.82
C ARG A 609 23.83 -18.14 23.76
N MET A 610 24.53 -17.56 22.77
CA MET A 610 25.98 -17.74 22.62
C MET A 610 26.79 -16.89 23.60
N VAL A 611 26.30 -15.71 23.97
CA VAL A 611 26.99 -14.77 24.87
C VAL A 611 26.78 -15.14 26.35
N SER A 612 25.70 -15.83 26.69
CA SER A 612 25.39 -16.19 28.08
C SER A 612 26.17 -17.43 28.55
N ASN A 613 26.86 -17.31 29.70
CA ASN A 613 27.37 -18.45 30.45
C ASN A 613 26.23 -19.43 30.80
N PRO A 614 26.51 -20.73 31.05
CA PRO A 614 25.48 -21.74 31.37
C PRO A 614 24.57 -21.38 32.57
N GLN A 615 25.05 -20.57 33.51
CA GLN A 615 24.28 -20.04 34.65
C GLN A 615 23.47 -18.77 34.30
N ALA A 616 23.80 -18.08 33.21
CA ALA A 616 23.16 -16.85 32.78
C ALA A 616 21.97 -17.10 31.82
N TYR A 617 21.75 -18.32 31.31
CA TYR A 617 20.59 -18.67 30.47
C TYR A 617 19.25 -18.25 31.09
N LEU A 618 19.15 -18.31 32.43
CA LEU A 618 17.97 -17.91 33.20
C LEU A 618 17.82 -16.38 33.35
N SER A 619 18.93 -15.63 33.30
CA SER A 619 18.97 -14.16 33.43
C SER A 619 18.90 -13.44 32.08
N SER A 620 19.52 -14.01 31.05
CA SER A 620 19.30 -13.62 29.66
C SER A 620 17.87 -13.97 29.26
N MET A 621 17.21 -13.14 28.46
CA MET A 621 15.86 -13.41 27.92
C MET A 621 14.67 -13.26 28.89
N ASN A 622 14.78 -12.48 29.97
CA ASN A 622 13.59 -12.09 30.77
C ASN A 622 12.52 -11.35 29.95
N TRP A 623 12.94 -10.55 28.97
CA TRP A 623 12.06 -9.85 28.04
C TRP A 623 11.19 -10.79 27.20
N LEU A 624 11.65 -12.02 26.95
CA LEU A 624 10.94 -13.02 26.15
C LEU A 624 9.60 -13.39 26.82
N ALA A 625 9.59 -13.43 28.15
CA ALA A 625 8.38 -13.74 28.91
C ALA A 625 7.32 -12.66 28.73
N ASP A 626 7.69 -11.39 28.92
CA ASP A 626 6.77 -10.27 28.71
C ASP A 626 6.27 -10.22 27.25
N LEU A 627 7.11 -10.57 26.28
CA LEU A 627 6.76 -10.61 24.86
C LEU A 627 5.74 -11.72 24.53
N VAL A 628 5.94 -12.95 25.02
CA VAL A 628 5.00 -14.06 24.80
C VAL A 628 3.69 -13.81 25.54
N GLU A 629 3.75 -13.30 26.77
CA GLU A 629 2.58 -12.91 27.54
C GLU A 629 1.79 -11.76 26.89
N SER A 630 2.46 -10.81 26.24
CA SER A 630 1.75 -9.74 25.51
C SER A 630 0.99 -10.24 24.28
N ASN A 631 1.33 -11.42 23.75
CA ASN A 631 0.75 -12.01 22.53
C ASN A 631 -0.15 -13.24 22.81
N GLU A 632 -0.68 -13.39 24.01
CA GLU A 632 -1.50 -14.54 24.45
C GLU A 632 -2.63 -14.96 23.50
N ASN A 633 -3.25 -14.00 22.81
CA ASN A 633 -4.39 -14.26 21.93
C ASN A 633 -3.98 -14.69 20.52
N ASN A 634 -2.69 -14.65 20.17
CA ASN A 634 -2.22 -14.91 18.81
C ASN A 634 -0.77 -15.44 18.75
N TYR A 635 -0.53 -16.61 19.35
CA TYR A 635 0.79 -17.27 19.35
C TYR A 635 1.35 -17.53 17.95
N GLY A 636 0.49 -17.67 16.92
CA GLY A 636 0.91 -17.86 15.53
C GLY A 636 1.72 -16.70 14.93
N PHE A 637 1.74 -15.52 15.58
CA PHE A 637 2.58 -14.40 15.15
C PHE A 637 4.01 -14.42 15.67
N LEU A 638 4.37 -15.36 16.55
CA LEU A 638 5.74 -15.53 17.05
C LEU A 638 6.39 -16.76 16.40
N PRO A 639 7.73 -16.77 16.22
CA PRO A 639 8.42 -17.96 15.77
C PRO A 639 8.17 -19.10 16.74
N VAL A 640 7.98 -20.30 16.20
CA VAL A 640 7.79 -21.48 17.02
C VAL A 640 8.97 -21.71 17.97
N GLN A 641 10.20 -21.44 17.49
CA GLN A 641 11.42 -21.53 18.30
C GLN A 641 11.39 -20.56 19.49
N CYS A 642 10.84 -19.35 19.33
CA CYS A 642 10.66 -18.37 20.40
C CYS A 642 9.70 -18.89 21.48
N LEU A 643 8.58 -19.49 21.05
CA LEU A 643 7.60 -20.09 21.98
C LEU A 643 8.19 -21.29 22.73
N SER A 644 8.99 -22.11 22.05
CA SER A 644 9.64 -23.27 22.69
C SER A 644 10.74 -22.86 23.65
N GLU A 645 11.54 -21.82 23.34
CA GLU A 645 12.53 -21.26 24.27
C GLU A 645 11.85 -20.68 25.51
N TYR A 646 10.70 -20.01 25.35
CA TYR A 646 9.91 -19.55 26.49
C TYR A 646 9.46 -20.72 27.36
N LEU A 647 8.92 -21.80 26.79
CA LEU A 647 8.52 -22.98 27.56
C LEU A 647 9.70 -23.62 28.30
N MET A 648 10.85 -23.79 27.65
CA MET A 648 12.06 -24.34 28.29
C MET A 648 12.57 -23.44 29.41
N LYS A 649 12.52 -22.10 29.25
CA LYS A 649 12.87 -21.14 30.30
C LYS A 649 11.94 -21.25 31.51
N GLN A 650 10.64 -21.41 31.29
CA GLN A 650 9.66 -21.59 32.38
C GLN A 650 9.99 -22.84 33.22
N ILE A 651 10.28 -23.96 32.56
CA ILE A 651 10.69 -25.21 33.22
C ILE A 651 12.03 -25.02 33.97
N ALA A 652 12.97 -24.28 33.37
CA ALA A 652 14.27 -24.00 33.97
C ALA A 652 14.16 -23.10 35.21
N GLU A 653 13.29 -22.08 35.20
CA GLU A 653 13.02 -21.22 36.35
C GLU A 653 12.38 -22.02 37.51
N GLU A 654 11.45 -22.92 37.20
CA GLU A 654 10.84 -23.81 38.20
C GLU A 654 11.85 -24.80 38.78
N TYR A 655 12.74 -25.34 37.95
CA TYR A 655 13.86 -26.18 38.40
C TYR A 655 14.79 -25.42 39.35
N ALA A 656 15.19 -24.20 38.99
CA ALA A 656 16.04 -23.36 39.83
C ALA A 656 15.38 -23.00 41.18
N MET A 657 14.07 -22.68 41.17
CA MET A 657 13.30 -22.44 42.38
C MET A 657 13.24 -23.68 43.29
N SER A 658 13.10 -24.89 42.72
CA SER A 658 13.09 -26.15 43.48
C SER A 658 14.43 -26.46 44.15
N LEU A 659 15.55 -26.00 43.55
CA LEU A 659 16.90 -26.12 44.08
C LEU A 659 17.26 -25.01 45.09
N GLY A 660 16.32 -24.11 45.43
CA GLY A 660 16.56 -22.98 46.33
C GLY A 660 17.42 -21.86 45.74
N ILE A 661 17.66 -21.86 44.43
CA ILE A 661 18.47 -20.87 43.73
C ILE A 661 17.54 -19.74 43.24
N SER A 662 17.51 -18.62 43.98
CA SER A 662 16.76 -17.44 43.56
C SER A 662 17.57 -16.60 42.57
N PHE A 663 17.18 -16.57 41.30
CA PHE A 663 17.67 -15.56 40.36
C PHE A 663 16.90 -14.26 40.59
N SER A 664 17.58 -13.24 41.10
CA SER A 664 16.98 -11.91 41.26
C SER A 664 16.84 -11.25 39.89
N ASN A 665 15.63 -11.20 39.34
CA ASN A 665 15.33 -10.33 38.22
C ASN A 665 15.43 -8.87 38.69
N ASN A 666 16.26 -8.05 38.04
CA ASN A 666 16.30 -6.60 38.28
C ASN A 666 14.91 -5.94 38.09
N TYR A 667 14.03 -6.54 37.29
CA TYR A 667 12.64 -6.11 37.10
C TYR A 667 11.71 -6.42 38.27
N ASP A 668 11.93 -7.51 39.00
CA ASP A 668 11.08 -7.88 40.14
C ASP A 668 11.25 -6.90 41.31
N GLN A 669 12.30 -6.08 41.37
CA GLN A 669 12.41 -5.07 42.42
C GLN A 669 11.42 -3.90 42.27
N THR A 670 10.91 -3.66 41.05
CA THR A 670 10.07 -2.49 40.72
C THR A 670 8.55 -2.75 40.82
N LEU A 671 8.12 -4.02 40.88
CA LEU A 671 6.70 -4.40 40.94
C LEU A 671 6.16 -4.41 42.38
N SER A 672 4.95 -3.87 42.55
CA SER A 672 4.19 -3.97 43.80
C SER A 672 3.97 -5.45 44.18
N LYS A 673 3.97 -5.75 45.49
CA LYS A 673 3.70 -7.10 46.01
C LYS A 673 2.39 -7.68 45.48
N ALA A 674 1.39 -6.84 45.21
CA ALA A 674 0.09 -7.24 44.65
C ALA A 674 0.18 -7.65 43.16
N ASP A 675 1.00 -6.97 42.36
CA ASP A 675 1.17 -7.29 40.94
C ASP A 675 2.02 -8.54 40.74
N LYS A 676 2.98 -8.78 41.65
CA LYS A 676 3.72 -10.05 41.72
C LYS A 676 2.80 -11.23 42.02
N ALA A 677 1.88 -11.07 42.97
CA ALA A 677 0.90 -12.12 43.31
C ALA A 677 -0.05 -12.40 42.13
N LYS A 678 -0.58 -11.36 41.47
CA LYS A 678 -1.45 -11.51 40.28
C LYS A 678 -0.73 -12.13 39.08
N ARG A 679 0.55 -11.80 38.86
CA ARG A 679 1.38 -12.44 37.82
C ARG A 679 1.57 -13.93 38.13
N LYS A 680 1.88 -14.28 39.37
CA LYS A 680 2.03 -15.68 39.82
C LYS A 680 0.74 -16.50 39.64
N GLU A 681 -0.42 -15.93 39.95
CA GLU A 681 -1.72 -16.62 39.81
C GLU A 681 -2.15 -16.86 38.34
N LYS A 682 -1.81 -15.93 37.43
CA LYS A 682 -2.19 -16.01 36.01
C LYS A 682 -1.24 -16.85 35.16
N ARG A 683 0.01 -17.00 35.59
CA ARG A 683 1.09 -17.72 34.89
C ARG A 683 0.74 -19.16 34.49
N PRO A 684 0.20 -20.04 35.37
CA PRO A 684 -0.12 -21.43 34.99
C PRO A 684 -1.21 -21.52 33.91
N LYS A 685 -2.22 -20.63 33.95
CA LYS A 685 -3.29 -20.57 32.92
C LYS A 685 -2.74 -20.22 31.53
N LYS A 686 -1.76 -19.31 31.47
CA LYS A 686 -1.10 -18.92 30.21
C LYS A 686 -0.24 -20.05 29.65
N LEU A 687 0.49 -20.73 30.53
CA LEU A 687 1.33 -21.89 30.17
C LEU A 687 0.48 -23.03 29.59
N ILE A 688 -0.66 -23.34 30.20
CA ILE A 688 -1.60 -24.36 29.68
C ILE A 688 -2.10 -23.99 28.29
N ARG A 689 -2.49 -22.72 28.05
CA ARG A 689 -2.90 -22.27 26.71
C ARG A 689 -1.79 -22.42 25.67
N LEU A 690 -0.53 -22.17 26.06
CA LEU A 690 0.62 -22.37 25.19
C LEU A 690 0.86 -23.85 24.88
N ILE A 691 0.71 -24.73 25.87
CA ILE A 691 0.83 -26.19 25.69
C ILE A 691 -0.26 -26.69 24.72
N LEU A 692 -1.51 -26.24 24.88
CA LEU A 692 -2.60 -26.56 23.95
C LEU A 692 -2.33 -26.06 22.53
N PHE A 693 -1.69 -24.90 22.39
CA PHE A 693 -1.25 -24.40 21.09
C PHE A 693 -0.25 -25.36 20.43
N PHE A 694 0.76 -25.84 21.16
CA PHE A 694 1.70 -26.84 20.63
C PHE A 694 1.01 -28.17 20.28
N GLN A 695 0.06 -28.63 21.09
CA GLN A 695 -0.69 -29.86 20.79
C GLN A 695 -1.52 -29.73 19.52
N ASN A 696 -2.19 -28.59 19.33
CA ASN A 696 -2.92 -28.30 18.10
C ASN A 696 -1.99 -28.21 16.89
N ASP A 697 -0.83 -27.58 17.03
CA ASP A 697 0.19 -27.51 15.97
C ASP A 697 0.66 -28.92 15.58
N PHE A 698 1.01 -29.76 16.57
CA PHE A 698 1.43 -31.15 16.32
C PHE A 698 0.33 -31.94 15.61
N ALA A 699 -0.93 -31.79 16.01
CA ALA A 699 -2.07 -32.53 15.45
C ALA A 699 -2.49 -32.04 14.05
N GLN A 700 -2.34 -30.75 13.73
CA GLN A 700 -2.74 -30.16 12.45
C GLN A 700 -1.69 -30.35 11.35
N THR A 701 -0.44 -30.70 11.70
CA THR A 701 0.61 -30.91 10.70
C THR A 701 0.34 -32.10 9.77
N PRO A 702 0.69 -31.99 8.48
CA PRO A 702 0.46 -33.06 7.52
C PRO A 702 1.23 -34.31 7.93
N LYS A 703 0.59 -35.48 7.78
CA LYS A 703 1.11 -36.79 8.19
C LYS A 703 2.46 -37.18 7.53
N THR A 704 3.01 -36.40 6.62
CA THR A 704 4.30 -36.63 5.97
C THR A 704 5.49 -35.98 6.70
N GLN A 705 5.26 -35.04 7.61
CA GLN A 705 6.31 -34.30 8.32
C GLN A 705 6.00 -34.18 9.82
N LEU A 706 7.03 -33.97 10.63
CA LEU A 706 6.87 -33.54 12.03
C LEU A 706 6.67 -32.03 12.08
N SER A 707 5.89 -31.50 13.02
CA SER A 707 5.74 -30.06 13.21
C SER A 707 7.07 -29.38 13.50
N GLU A 708 7.23 -28.12 13.09
CA GLU A 708 8.47 -27.36 13.33
C GLU A 708 8.78 -27.25 14.83
N SER A 709 7.73 -27.14 15.65
CA SER A 709 7.78 -27.12 17.12
C SER A 709 8.33 -28.41 17.69
N PHE A 710 7.82 -29.55 17.21
CA PHE A 710 8.25 -30.86 17.67
C PHE A 710 9.68 -31.19 17.22
N GLN A 711 10.03 -30.83 15.98
CA GLN A 711 11.40 -30.92 15.48
C GLN A 711 12.37 -30.06 16.30
N TYR A 712 11.96 -28.86 16.74
CA TYR A 712 12.80 -28.01 17.57
C TYR A 712 13.13 -28.63 18.92
N PHE A 713 12.12 -29.14 19.63
CA PHE A 713 12.35 -29.81 20.92
C PHE A 713 13.19 -31.09 20.76
N LEU A 714 12.91 -31.92 19.75
CA LEU A 714 13.72 -33.11 19.44
C LEU A 714 15.16 -32.74 19.05
N GLY A 715 15.34 -31.67 18.30
CA GLY A 715 16.65 -31.13 17.95
C GLY A 715 17.44 -30.67 19.18
N ASN A 716 16.80 -30.16 20.22
CA ASN A 716 17.47 -29.78 21.46
C ASN A 716 17.89 -31.00 22.32
N LEU A 717 17.33 -32.19 22.09
CA LEU A 717 17.82 -33.43 22.71
C LEU A 717 19.21 -33.84 22.23
N ARG A 718 19.68 -33.33 21.09
CA ARG A 718 21.07 -33.55 20.61
C ARG A 718 22.05 -32.46 21.06
N SER A 719 21.62 -31.52 21.90
CA SER A 719 22.46 -30.41 22.37
C SER A 719 23.65 -30.93 23.21
N PRO A 720 24.86 -30.37 23.06
CA PRO A 720 26.01 -30.75 23.89
C PRO A 720 25.80 -30.37 25.37
N GLN A 721 24.92 -29.40 25.66
CA GLN A 721 24.59 -28.97 27.02
C GLN A 721 23.52 -29.87 27.65
N SER A 722 23.86 -30.54 28.76
CA SER A 722 22.96 -31.46 29.48
C SER A 722 21.67 -30.80 29.99
N ASN A 723 21.74 -29.56 30.48
CA ASN A 723 20.57 -28.84 30.99
C ASN A 723 19.54 -28.55 29.88
N VAL A 724 20.00 -28.19 28.68
CA VAL A 724 19.11 -27.95 27.53
C VAL A 724 18.40 -29.24 27.11
N ARG A 725 19.09 -30.38 27.13
CA ARG A 725 18.47 -31.68 26.85
C ARG A 725 17.40 -32.03 27.88
N LEU A 726 17.68 -31.81 29.17
CA LEU A 726 16.74 -32.05 30.26
C LEU A 726 15.47 -31.19 30.12
N PHE A 727 15.60 -29.89 29.85
CA PHE A 727 14.45 -29.01 29.70
C PHE A 727 13.63 -29.33 28.43
N ALA A 728 14.30 -29.68 27.33
CA ALA A 728 13.61 -30.13 26.12
C ALA A 728 12.84 -31.44 26.34
N TYR A 729 13.43 -32.41 27.05
CA TYR A 729 12.74 -33.65 27.42
C TYR A 729 11.52 -33.40 28.31
N LYS A 730 11.66 -32.53 29.33
CA LYS A 730 10.54 -32.15 30.21
C LYS A 730 9.44 -31.38 29.47
N ALA A 731 9.81 -30.53 28.51
CA ALA A 731 8.84 -29.83 27.66
C ALA A 731 8.04 -30.81 26.78
N LEU A 732 8.73 -31.77 26.13
CA LEU A 732 8.07 -32.82 25.34
C LEU A 732 7.15 -33.69 26.20
N HIS A 733 7.59 -34.02 27.40
CA HIS A 733 6.78 -34.73 28.37
C HIS A 733 5.46 -33.97 28.65
N LEU A 734 5.54 -32.69 29.04
CA LEU A 734 4.36 -31.85 29.30
C LEU A 734 3.41 -31.71 28.10
N ILE A 735 3.93 -31.66 26.88
CA ILE A 735 3.11 -31.49 25.67
C ILE A 735 2.40 -32.79 25.30
N VAL A 736 3.08 -33.93 25.39
CA VAL A 736 2.60 -35.21 24.82
C VAL A 736 1.74 -36.02 25.80
N THR A 737 2.00 -35.98 27.10
CA THR A 737 1.29 -36.85 28.05
C THR A 737 -0.08 -36.35 28.47
N PHE A 738 -0.37 -35.08 28.24
CA PHE A 738 -1.64 -34.46 28.63
C PHE A 738 -2.43 -34.13 27.38
N SER A 739 -3.72 -34.44 27.32
CA SER A 739 -4.52 -34.26 26.08
C SER A 739 -5.66 -33.25 26.23
N ASP A 740 -6.08 -32.90 27.45
CA ASP A 740 -7.25 -32.04 27.71
C ASP A 740 -6.99 -30.94 28.75
N GLU A 741 -7.65 -29.78 28.64
CA GLU A 741 -7.64 -28.70 29.65
C GLU A 741 -7.96 -29.20 31.07
N LYS A 742 -8.83 -30.22 31.19
CA LYS A 742 -9.22 -30.83 32.47
C LYS A 742 -8.09 -31.64 33.11
N SER A 743 -7.16 -32.18 32.32
CA SER A 743 -6.00 -32.92 32.81
C SER A 743 -4.97 -32.01 33.50
N PHE A 744 -5.04 -30.70 33.24
CA PHE A 744 -4.23 -29.67 33.90
C PHE A 744 -4.91 -29.06 35.14
N ALA A 745 -6.10 -29.53 35.54
CA ALA A 745 -6.79 -29.07 36.76
C ALA A 745 -5.94 -29.09 38.05
N PRO A 746 -5.11 -30.11 38.34
CA PRO A 746 -4.26 -30.10 39.53
C PRO A 746 -3.13 -29.06 39.47
N ILE A 747 -2.65 -28.68 38.27
CA ILE A 747 -1.67 -27.59 38.08
C ILE A 747 -2.28 -26.22 38.45
N LEU A 748 -3.60 -26.08 38.29
CA LEU A 748 -4.32 -24.85 38.59
C LEU A 748 -4.71 -24.71 40.08
N GLN A 749 -4.60 -25.79 40.86
CA GLN A 749 -5.06 -25.84 42.26
C GLN A 749 -3.92 -25.74 43.28
N ASP A 750 -2.70 -26.19 42.95
CA ASP A 750 -1.52 -26.13 43.82
C ASP A 750 -0.47 -25.11 43.34
N GLU A 751 0.03 -24.27 44.25
CA GLU A 751 1.09 -23.27 43.96
C GLU A 751 2.41 -23.90 43.49
N ASN A 752 2.68 -25.14 43.90
CA ASN A 752 3.84 -25.95 43.47
C ASN A 752 3.45 -27.05 42.46
N GLY A 753 2.24 -27.00 41.90
CA GLY A 753 1.71 -28.05 41.02
C GLY A 753 2.67 -28.37 39.87
N LEU A 754 3.13 -27.35 39.13
CA LEU A 754 4.11 -27.53 38.05
C LEU A 754 5.43 -28.19 38.51
N ALA A 755 5.94 -27.85 39.69
CA ALA A 755 7.17 -28.43 40.22
C ALA A 755 7.02 -29.91 40.64
N LEU A 756 5.84 -30.26 41.19
CA LEU A 756 5.45 -31.63 41.50
C LEU A 756 5.24 -32.47 40.23
N PHE A 757 4.67 -31.88 39.17
CA PHE A 757 4.44 -32.56 37.89
C PHE A 757 5.71 -32.75 37.06
N LEU A 758 6.68 -31.84 37.19
CA LEU A 758 7.95 -31.90 36.48
C LEU A 758 8.96 -32.87 37.12
N ASN A 759 8.62 -33.57 38.21
CA ASN A 759 9.51 -34.42 39.02
C ASN A 759 10.91 -33.77 39.15
N LEU A 760 10.95 -32.55 39.68
CA LEU A 760 12.19 -31.75 39.77
C LEU A 760 13.10 -32.17 40.94
N SER A 761 12.67 -33.13 41.77
CA SER A 761 13.48 -33.71 42.85
C SER A 761 14.41 -34.81 42.33
N ASP A 762 15.72 -34.66 42.60
CA ASP A 762 16.81 -35.60 42.27
C ASP A 762 16.71 -36.99 42.95
N GLU A 763 15.60 -37.30 43.62
CA GLU A 763 15.37 -38.63 44.15
C GLU A 763 15.00 -39.56 43.00
N ILE A 764 15.97 -40.41 42.64
CA ILE A 764 15.80 -41.62 41.83
C ILE A 764 14.49 -42.29 42.26
N PRO A 765 13.42 -42.29 41.43
CA PRO A 765 12.24 -43.07 41.75
C PRO A 765 12.67 -44.51 41.65
N SER A 766 12.80 -45.16 42.80
CA SER A 766 13.01 -46.59 42.92
C SER A 766 11.94 -47.30 42.08
N SER A 767 12.38 -47.90 40.97
CA SER A 767 11.58 -48.71 40.05
C SER A 767 10.26 -48.06 39.55
N SER A 768 10.27 -47.66 38.27
CA SER A 768 9.09 -47.55 37.38
C SER A 768 8.29 -46.24 37.25
N SER A 769 8.87 -45.04 37.48
CA SER A 769 8.20 -43.82 36.99
C SER A 769 9.13 -42.64 36.65
N TYR A 770 9.97 -42.79 35.63
CA TYR A 770 10.06 -41.64 34.70
C TYR A 770 8.80 -41.70 33.82
N PRO A 771 8.05 -40.59 33.71
CA PRO A 771 6.80 -40.62 32.98
C PRO A 771 7.11 -40.61 31.46
N ASP A 772 7.01 -41.80 30.90
CA ASP A 772 7.49 -42.24 29.59
C ASP A 772 6.60 -41.67 28.47
N TRP A 773 6.84 -40.42 28.06
CA TRP A 773 6.07 -39.76 26.98
C TRP A 773 6.27 -40.44 25.61
N LEU A 774 7.33 -41.24 25.48
CA LEU A 774 7.64 -42.06 24.30
C LEU A 774 6.74 -43.30 24.16
N ARG A 775 5.81 -43.55 25.09
CA ARG A 775 4.84 -44.64 24.95
C ARG A 775 3.93 -44.42 23.75
N HIS A 776 3.71 -45.49 22.99
CA HIS A 776 2.91 -45.48 21.76
C HIS A 776 1.48 -44.93 21.97
N GLU A 777 0.89 -45.08 23.16
CA GLU A 777 -0.45 -44.56 23.46
C GLU A 777 -0.51 -43.02 23.48
N ASN A 778 0.53 -42.37 24.02
CA ASN A 778 0.59 -40.91 24.12
C ASN A 778 0.97 -40.27 22.78
N LEU A 779 1.84 -40.93 22.01
CA LEU A 779 2.27 -40.46 20.70
C LEU A 779 1.25 -40.71 19.59
N LYS A 780 0.26 -41.59 19.78
CA LYS A 780 -0.77 -41.91 18.78
C LYS A 780 -1.56 -40.67 18.32
N ASN A 781 -1.71 -39.66 19.17
CA ASN A 781 -2.42 -38.44 18.80
C ASN A 781 -1.58 -37.49 17.93
N PHE A 782 -0.25 -37.64 17.91
CA PHE A 782 0.68 -36.68 17.31
C PHE A 782 1.56 -37.28 16.19
N CYS A 783 1.84 -38.58 16.24
CA CYS A 783 2.64 -39.33 15.26
C CYS A 783 1.83 -40.52 14.76
N ASN A 784 1.14 -40.32 13.64
CA ASN A 784 0.17 -41.28 13.09
C ASN A 784 0.67 -42.03 11.85
N SER A 785 1.78 -41.61 11.26
CA SER A 785 2.34 -42.20 10.04
C SER A 785 3.69 -42.85 10.28
N ASN A 786 3.99 -43.90 9.50
CA ASN A 786 5.30 -44.56 9.52
C ASN A 786 6.45 -43.58 9.21
N GLN A 787 6.22 -42.55 8.39
CA GLN A 787 7.23 -41.54 8.04
C GLN A 787 7.57 -40.61 9.22
N GLN A 788 6.56 -40.16 9.98
CA GLN A 788 6.77 -39.34 11.19
C GLN A 788 7.56 -40.13 12.25
N THR A 789 7.20 -41.39 12.44
CA THR A 789 7.89 -42.31 13.36
C THR A 789 9.35 -42.53 12.95
N GLN A 790 9.64 -42.66 11.65
CA GLN A 790 11.01 -42.77 11.14
C GLN A 790 11.83 -41.49 11.37
N LEU A 791 11.24 -40.31 11.16
CA LEU A 791 11.91 -39.03 11.45
C LEU A 791 12.22 -38.90 12.95
N MET A 792 11.29 -39.26 13.84
CA MET A 792 11.55 -39.30 15.28
C MET A 792 12.70 -40.25 15.64
N CYS A 793 12.74 -41.44 15.04
CA CYS A 793 13.82 -42.40 15.26
C CYS A 793 15.18 -41.80 14.85
N SER A 794 15.25 -41.02 13.77
CA SER A 794 16.49 -40.36 13.36
C SER A 794 16.97 -39.30 14.36
N PHE A 795 16.06 -38.48 14.91
CA PHE A 795 16.42 -37.49 15.94
C PHE A 795 16.85 -38.15 17.25
N LEU A 796 16.15 -39.20 17.69
CA LEU A 796 16.48 -39.92 18.91
C LEU A 796 17.79 -40.71 18.79
N ALA A 797 18.10 -41.27 17.62
CA ALA A 797 19.38 -41.91 17.37
C ALA A 797 20.56 -40.91 17.46
N GLN A 798 20.38 -39.68 16.97
CA GLN A 798 21.37 -38.62 17.13
C GLN A 798 21.49 -38.17 18.60
N ALA A 799 20.37 -38.00 19.30
CA ALA A 799 20.37 -37.66 20.73
C ALA A 799 21.06 -38.73 21.60
N LEU A 800 20.91 -40.00 21.23
CA LEU A 800 21.56 -41.13 21.90
C LEU A 800 23.09 -40.98 21.92
N ALA A 801 23.72 -40.37 20.90
CA ALA A 801 25.17 -40.18 20.85
C ALA A 801 25.66 -39.26 21.97
N GLU A 802 24.93 -38.17 22.24
CA GLU A 802 25.31 -37.10 23.18
C GLU A 802 24.75 -37.30 24.60
N GLU A 803 23.76 -38.19 24.80
CA GLU A 803 23.10 -38.35 26.11
C GLU A 803 24.00 -39.03 27.16
N SER A 804 24.00 -38.51 28.38
CA SER A 804 24.80 -39.03 29.50
C SER A 804 23.95 -39.69 30.59
N ASN A 805 22.62 -39.49 30.59
CA ASN A 805 21.73 -40.05 31.60
C ASN A 805 21.32 -41.51 31.27
N PRO A 806 21.64 -42.50 32.13
CA PRO A 806 21.40 -43.92 31.88
C PRO A 806 19.92 -44.29 31.74
N SER A 807 19.03 -43.60 32.47
CA SER A 807 17.59 -43.87 32.43
C SER A 807 16.97 -43.42 31.10
N LEU A 808 17.36 -42.26 30.59
CA LEU A 808 16.90 -41.73 29.30
C LEU A 808 17.44 -42.54 28.12
N ILE A 809 18.70 -43.00 28.21
CA ILE A 809 19.30 -43.90 27.21
C ILE A 809 18.46 -45.18 27.08
N LYS A 810 18.03 -45.78 28.19
CA LYS A 810 17.19 -46.98 28.19
C LYS A 810 15.83 -46.74 27.50
N GLU A 811 15.21 -45.59 27.73
CA GLU A 811 13.93 -45.22 27.12
C GLU A 811 14.06 -44.99 25.60
N TYR A 812 15.11 -44.27 25.17
CA TYR A 812 15.38 -44.03 23.75
C TYR A 812 15.62 -45.36 23.00
N LEU A 813 16.41 -46.27 23.58
CA LEU A 813 16.65 -47.59 23.01
C LEU A 813 15.38 -48.44 22.91
N LYS A 814 14.52 -48.41 23.94
CA LYS A 814 13.25 -49.12 23.93
C LYS A 814 12.34 -48.61 22.80
N PHE A 815 12.21 -47.30 22.64
CA PHE A 815 11.43 -46.70 21.56
C PHE A 815 11.99 -47.04 20.16
N LEU A 816 13.31 -46.93 19.98
CA LEU A 816 13.98 -47.26 18.71
C LEU A 816 13.80 -48.74 18.36
N SER A 817 13.89 -49.65 19.33
CA SER A 817 13.71 -51.09 19.11
C SER A 817 12.30 -51.48 18.65
N GLN A 818 11.29 -50.70 19.02
CA GLN A 818 9.88 -51.00 18.70
C GLN A 818 9.45 -50.40 17.36
N ASN A 819 10.11 -49.32 16.92
CA ASN A 819 9.61 -48.46 15.85
C ASN A 819 10.57 -48.25 14.67
N SER A 820 11.83 -48.68 14.78
CA SER A 820 12.79 -48.60 13.67
C SER A 820 12.58 -49.74 12.66
N ILE A 821 12.31 -49.39 11.40
CA ILE A 821 12.11 -50.34 10.29
C ILE A 821 13.41 -50.52 9.47
N ASN A 822 14.37 -49.60 9.59
CA ASN A 822 15.64 -49.63 8.84
C ASN A 822 16.73 -50.39 9.60
N ASN A 823 17.29 -51.43 8.98
CA ASN A 823 18.42 -52.22 9.51
C ASN A 823 19.68 -51.37 9.80
N ASP A 824 19.91 -50.29 9.04
CA ASP A 824 21.07 -49.39 9.23
C ASP A 824 21.06 -48.64 10.58
N CYS A 825 19.86 -48.32 11.11
CA CYS A 825 19.75 -47.68 12.43
C CYS A 825 20.18 -48.65 13.54
N VAL A 826 19.91 -49.96 13.38
CA VAL A 826 20.25 -50.99 14.37
C VAL A 826 21.77 -51.17 14.44
N GLU A 827 22.47 -51.16 13.29
CA GLU A 827 23.94 -51.20 13.25
C GLU A 827 24.56 -49.94 13.88
N GLN A 828 24.05 -48.74 13.59
CA GLN A 828 24.51 -47.50 14.22
C GLN A 828 24.29 -47.50 15.75
N ILE A 829 23.12 -47.93 16.22
CA ILE A 829 22.79 -48.05 17.65
C ILE A 829 23.75 -49.04 18.33
N SER A 830 24.04 -50.19 17.69
CA SER A 830 24.97 -51.19 18.22
C SER A 830 26.40 -50.66 18.33
N SER A 831 26.86 -49.86 17.35
CA SER A 831 28.18 -49.21 17.38
C SER A 831 28.31 -48.11 18.44
N LEU A 832 27.26 -47.32 18.65
CA LEU A 832 27.20 -46.27 19.68
C LEU A 832 27.20 -46.86 21.10
N LEU A 833 26.50 -47.98 21.31
CA LEU A 833 26.51 -48.73 22.57
C LEU A 833 27.89 -49.31 22.90
N LEU A 834 28.66 -49.71 21.88
CA LEU A 834 30.02 -50.23 22.04
C LEU A 834 31.05 -49.14 22.36
N MET A 835 30.80 -47.87 22.00
CA MET A 835 31.72 -46.74 22.27
C MET A 835 31.50 -46.06 23.63
N LYS A 836 30.36 -46.26 24.32
CA LYS A 836 30.14 -45.66 25.64
C LYS A 836 30.79 -46.50 26.75
N PRO A 837 31.55 -45.89 27.67
CA PRO A 837 32.12 -46.62 28.81
C PRO A 837 30.97 -47.23 29.62
N ARG A 838 31.09 -48.53 29.92
CA ARG A 838 30.09 -49.37 30.61
C ARG A 838 29.24 -48.59 31.61
N ILE A 839 28.02 -48.27 31.18
CA ILE A 839 26.96 -47.79 32.06
C ILE A 839 26.48 -49.02 32.83
N ASN A 840 26.81 -49.09 34.12
CA ASN A 840 26.41 -50.17 35.03
C ASN A 840 24.92 -50.14 35.34
#